data_AF-A0A5S9WSR8-F1
#
_entry.id   AF-A0A5S9WSR8-F1
#
_cell.length_a   1.000
_cell.length_b   1.000
_cell.length_c   1.000
_cell.angle_alpha   90.00
_cell.angle_beta   90.00
_cell.angle_gamma   90.00
#
_symmetry.space_group_name_H-M   'P 1'
#
loop_
_entity.id
_entity.type
_entity.pdbx_description
1 polymer ?
#
loop_
_entity_poly.entity_id
_entity_poly.type
_entity_poly.pdbx_seq_one_letter_code
_entity_poly.pdbx_strand_id
1 'polypeptide(L)'
;MTQSDGVPVLFRSVKFRTYITELNNRCLQVRDLSDFSKAPIRRFESISVMPFWKMSARDVTGFKFLFSLVFIYALMSAIVYSVLHMKFISPLPANAPLERFSEARAVEHIRVLAEEIDGRQEGRPGLKEAATYIKSQLEMVKERAGPNLRVEVEETQVDGSFSMMFLGHSISLGYRNHTNILMRISSMNSLDTDASVLMNAHYDSPVNSPGAGDCGSCVASLLELARLVVDSGWVPPQPVIFLFNGAEELFMLGSHGFMTKHKLKDTIGAFINVEASGTGGIDLVCQSGPGSWPSYVYSQAAVYPMAQSSAQDVFPVIPGDTDYRMFAEDYADIPGLDIIFLLGGYYYHTTFDTVDRIVPGSMQARGENLISVLKAFTSSSRLKVASERKTLDVDANSDMVERAVFFDYLTWFMVFYPRRVAFVLHNIPAALFLCVPFFLYMMDPRTHPLLSFFWAFFKGVMHHFAGILLGVIVPVLFAVIRLFFAYPMSWFAHSYLAFLMFIPCSFFGLLIPRAISDRVSHFQGVSSKKIMKVEPSDEARFWGAFGFYAFATSAYFFAGLNGGFMTFVISISMLLGWIAFYLSVKSYGYNSIKSPMFYVIALVPCLLYSLYFGGILTLLLIEKTGMMGAIPPPYGFYLADVAVAAVIGIVTGLCLGPIIPICDRWLAKSSILKFLLHFTVVMLAVSSQFFPYSKDAPKRVVLQHTFISTGGNEITGSSYDLAVIDSNSMEFIFKHAPEVAKELHVGPSFSLGNAEASPQEAWMALFPISCVLTTNGRFPAKANNILERYSQFPLLQAHKPQTTFENGTRRVHLELSLGSLEEIWVTVLNITGPLSGWSFADGKPPAPELPPGGPPSYILRLSGNSDEKWNFWLEASSEEEVRVDVAVLDQRLDEETIHLKGLFPKWSDVIAYTSFLSTYLF
;
A
#
# COMPACT_ATOMS: atom_id res chain seq x y z
N MET A 1 -11.04 31.23 -10.18
CA MET A 1 -12.03 31.63 -11.20
C MET A 1 -11.89 30.68 -12.38
N THR A 2 -12.92 29.86 -12.59
CA THR A 2 -13.35 29.10 -13.79
C THR A 2 -12.35 28.54 -14.82
N GLN A 3 -12.57 27.23 -15.08
CA GLN A 3 -12.35 26.43 -16.30
C GLN A 3 -10.96 25.87 -16.62
N SER A 4 -10.86 24.53 -16.50
CA SER A 4 -10.40 23.68 -17.60
C SER A 4 -11.07 22.30 -17.54
N ASP A 5 -11.90 22.01 -18.55
CA ASP A 5 -12.50 20.71 -18.83
C ASP A 5 -11.45 19.66 -19.26
N GLY A 6 -11.79 18.38 -19.06
CA GLY A 6 -11.60 17.37 -20.12
C GLY A 6 -10.58 16.27 -19.87
N VAL A 7 -11.02 15.15 -19.27
CA VAL A 7 -10.47 13.81 -19.51
C VAL A 7 -11.65 12.85 -19.73
N PRO A 8 -11.65 11.98 -20.76
CA PRO A 8 -12.85 11.28 -21.17
C PRO A 8 -13.14 10.04 -20.32
N VAL A 9 -14.41 9.97 -19.93
CA VAL A 9 -15.17 8.79 -19.50
C VAL A 9 -14.97 7.63 -20.49
N LEU A 10 -14.37 6.53 -20.05
CA LEU A 10 -14.44 5.25 -20.74
C LEU A 10 -15.19 4.25 -19.84
N PHE A 11 -16.10 3.49 -20.45
CA PHE A 11 -17.03 2.50 -19.87
C PHE A 11 -18.39 3.04 -19.39
N ARG A 12 -19.19 3.55 -20.36
CA ARG A 12 -20.65 3.40 -20.32
C ARG A 12 -21.12 2.44 -21.41
N SER A 13 -21.84 1.42 -20.95
CA SER A 13 -22.79 0.51 -21.63
C SER A 13 -22.60 0.21 -23.13
N VAL A 14 -22.24 -1.04 -23.44
CA VAL A 14 -22.67 -1.69 -24.68
C VAL A 14 -23.50 -2.92 -24.31
N LYS A 15 -24.76 -2.92 -24.76
CA LYS A 15 -25.71 -4.03 -24.63
C LYS A 15 -25.17 -5.27 -25.34
N PHE A 16 -24.65 -6.25 -24.58
CA PHE A 16 -24.52 -7.64 -25.02
C PHE A 16 -25.64 -8.47 -24.37
N ARG A 17 -26.88 -8.22 -24.80
CA ARG A 17 -27.99 -9.18 -24.67
C ARG A 17 -28.19 -9.81 -26.03
N THR A 18 -28.50 -11.11 -26.07
CA THR A 18 -28.90 -11.94 -27.23
C THR A 18 -27.88 -12.88 -27.89
N TYR A 19 -26.82 -13.33 -27.19
CA TYR A 19 -26.05 -14.52 -27.64
C TYR A 19 -25.73 -15.56 -26.54
N ILE A 20 -26.15 -15.34 -25.29
CA ILE A 20 -25.89 -16.26 -24.16
C ILE A 20 -27.10 -17.16 -23.83
N THR A 21 -28.28 -16.88 -24.40
CA THR A 21 -29.50 -17.66 -24.10
C THR A 21 -29.56 -19.02 -24.84
N GLU A 22 -28.76 -19.23 -25.89
CA GLU A 22 -28.78 -20.49 -26.67
C GLU A 22 -27.72 -21.52 -26.25
N LEU A 23 -26.71 -21.13 -25.45
CA LEU A 23 -25.69 -22.05 -24.92
C LEU A 23 -26.07 -22.67 -23.56
N ASN A 24 -26.98 -22.04 -22.81
CA ASN A 24 -27.41 -22.55 -21.49
C ASN A 24 -28.38 -23.75 -21.55
N ASN A 25 -29.04 -24.01 -22.69
CA ASN A 25 -30.02 -25.09 -22.82
C ASN A 25 -29.45 -26.42 -23.34
N ARG A 26 -28.13 -26.55 -23.56
CA ARG A 26 -27.50 -27.81 -24.01
C ARG A 26 -26.50 -28.45 -23.03
N CYS A 27 -26.23 -27.84 -21.87
CA CYS A 27 -25.34 -28.41 -20.85
C CYS A 27 -26.06 -28.97 -19.60
N LEU A 28 -27.39 -29.10 -19.64
CA LEU A 28 -28.18 -29.73 -18.58
C LEU A 28 -28.79 -31.04 -19.07
N GLN A 29 -27.96 -32.05 -19.34
CA GLN A 29 -28.40 -33.46 -19.36
C GLN A 29 -27.21 -34.42 -19.45
N VAL A 30 -26.50 -34.64 -18.34
CA VAL A 30 -25.92 -35.97 -18.01
C VAL A 30 -25.87 -36.09 -16.48
N ARG A 31 -26.93 -36.65 -15.90
CA ARG A 31 -26.91 -37.29 -14.57
C ARG A 31 -26.75 -38.78 -14.83
N ASP A 32 -25.60 -39.34 -14.46
CA ASP A 32 -25.47 -40.62 -13.74
C ASP A 32 -24.02 -41.13 -13.77
N LEU A 33 -23.42 -41.18 -12.58
CA LEU A 33 -22.13 -41.81 -12.28
C LEU A 33 -22.41 -43.22 -11.76
N SER A 34 -22.68 -44.19 -12.63
CA SER A 34 -22.84 -45.59 -12.19
C SER A 34 -22.56 -46.69 -13.23
N ASP A 35 -21.86 -46.41 -14.34
CA ASP A 35 -21.66 -47.45 -15.38
C ASP A 35 -20.23 -47.62 -15.96
N PHE A 36 -19.19 -47.19 -15.25
CA PHE A 36 -17.80 -47.53 -15.58
C PHE A 36 -17.27 -48.68 -14.70
N SER A 37 -17.89 -49.86 -14.79
CA SER A 37 -17.36 -51.06 -14.10
C SER A 37 -17.41 -52.37 -14.90
N LYS A 38 -17.53 -52.34 -16.24
CA LYS A 38 -17.44 -53.56 -17.07
C LYS A 38 -17.06 -53.23 -18.53
N ALA A 39 -15.76 -53.24 -18.85
CA ALA A 39 -15.28 -53.42 -20.22
C ALA A 39 -13.92 -54.15 -20.22
N PRO A 40 -13.69 -55.10 -21.15
CA PRO A 40 -12.68 -56.16 -20.99
C PRO A 40 -11.25 -55.72 -21.32
N ILE A 41 -10.32 -56.25 -20.52
CA ILE A 41 -8.86 -56.19 -20.70
C ILE A 41 -8.50 -56.75 -22.09
N ARG A 42 -8.04 -55.89 -23.00
CA ARG A 42 -7.31 -56.29 -24.20
C ARG A 42 -5.81 -56.10 -23.99
N ARG A 43 -5.07 -57.14 -24.42
CA ARG A 43 -3.63 -57.38 -24.25
C ARG A 43 -2.74 -56.16 -24.47
N PHE A 44 -1.84 -55.96 -23.51
CA PHE A 44 -0.59 -55.21 -23.64
C PHE A 44 0.34 -55.93 -24.62
N GLU A 45 0.51 -55.43 -25.84
CA GLU A 45 1.68 -55.70 -26.66
C GLU A 45 2.16 -54.40 -27.31
N SER A 46 3.41 -54.03 -26.98
CA SER A 46 4.24 -52.95 -27.55
C SER A 46 3.80 -51.49 -27.31
N ILE A 47 4.03 -50.98 -26.09
CA ILE A 47 4.30 -49.55 -25.92
C ILE A 47 5.71 -49.28 -26.46
N SER A 48 5.76 -48.91 -27.73
CA SER A 48 6.85 -48.11 -28.27
C SER A 48 6.91 -46.81 -27.46
N VAL A 49 8.02 -46.60 -26.75
CA VAL A 49 8.34 -45.36 -26.04
C VAL A 49 8.20 -44.21 -27.03
N MET A 50 7.20 -43.35 -26.84
CA MET A 50 7.06 -42.10 -27.58
C MET A 50 8.40 -41.32 -27.47
N PRO A 51 8.97 -40.81 -28.58
CA PRO A 51 10.23 -40.10 -28.54
C PRO A 51 9.99 -38.71 -27.94
N PHE A 52 9.98 -38.62 -26.62
CA PHE A 52 10.05 -37.34 -25.91
C PHE A 52 11.40 -36.69 -26.24
N TRP A 53 11.35 -35.59 -27.00
CA TRP A 53 12.43 -34.61 -27.17
C TRP A 53 13.75 -35.14 -27.76
N LYS A 54 13.82 -35.34 -29.09
CA LYS A 54 15.12 -35.23 -29.77
C LYS A 54 15.56 -33.76 -29.76
N MET A 55 16.29 -33.36 -28.72
CA MET A 55 16.87 -32.02 -28.62
C MET A 55 17.96 -31.85 -29.66
N SER A 56 17.88 -30.81 -30.48
CA SER A 56 18.99 -30.44 -31.36
C SER A 56 20.16 -29.86 -30.54
N ALA A 57 21.38 -29.89 -31.07
CA ALA A 57 22.53 -29.22 -30.43
C ALA A 57 22.29 -27.70 -30.19
N ARG A 58 21.43 -27.08 -31.02
CA ARG A 58 20.99 -25.70 -30.85
C ARG A 58 20.02 -25.53 -29.68
N ASP A 59 19.12 -26.50 -29.47
CA ASP A 59 18.23 -26.50 -28.30
C ASP A 59 19.04 -26.65 -27.02
N VAL A 60 20.02 -27.56 -26.98
CA VAL A 60 20.90 -27.75 -25.82
C VAL A 60 21.62 -26.45 -25.46
N THR A 61 22.14 -25.71 -26.45
CA THR A 61 22.77 -24.40 -26.22
C THR A 61 21.77 -23.38 -25.67
N GLY A 62 20.54 -23.35 -26.19
CA GLY A 62 19.48 -22.46 -25.68
C GLY A 62 19.10 -22.75 -24.22
N PHE A 63 18.96 -24.02 -23.84
CA PHE A 63 18.68 -24.40 -22.45
C PHE A 63 19.85 -24.10 -21.51
N LYS A 64 21.11 -24.33 -21.94
CA LYS A 64 22.28 -23.91 -21.17
C LYS A 64 22.24 -22.41 -20.89
N PHE A 65 21.90 -21.61 -21.90
CA PHE A 65 21.77 -20.16 -21.74
C PHE A 65 20.65 -19.78 -20.77
N LEU A 66 19.46 -20.38 -20.93
CA LEU A 66 18.33 -20.17 -20.03
C LEU A 66 18.70 -20.49 -18.57
N PHE A 67 19.33 -21.63 -18.32
CA PHE A 67 19.72 -22.02 -16.95
C PHE A 67 20.83 -21.13 -16.39
N SER A 68 21.76 -20.63 -17.21
CA SER A 68 22.72 -19.61 -16.78
C SER A 68 22.02 -18.33 -16.34
N LEU A 69 21.01 -17.87 -17.07
CA LEU A 69 20.21 -16.71 -16.66
C LEU A 69 19.47 -16.99 -15.35
N VAL A 70 18.79 -18.13 -15.24
CA VAL A 70 18.10 -18.54 -14.00
C VAL A 70 19.05 -18.53 -12.80
N PHE A 71 20.28 -19.02 -12.97
CA PHE A 71 21.29 -19.00 -11.91
C PHE A 71 21.69 -17.57 -11.51
N ILE A 72 21.92 -16.68 -12.48
CA ILE A 72 22.24 -15.26 -12.21
C ILE A 72 21.07 -14.58 -11.47
N TYR A 73 19.83 -14.77 -11.94
CA TYR A 73 18.65 -14.24 -11.27
C TYR A 73 18.46 -14.81 -9.87
N ALA A 74 18.70 -16.12 -9.66
CA ALA A 74 18.62 -16.72 -8.33
C ALA A 74 19.63 -16.11 -7.35
N LEU A 75 20.87 -15.84 -7.79
CA LEU A 75 21.87 -15.17 -6.97
C LEU A 75 21.46 -13.73 -6.64
N MET A 76 20.99 -12.97 -7.65
CA MET A 76 20.49 -11.61 -7.43
C MET A 76 19.28 -11.59 -6.48
N SER A 77 18.32 -12.50 -6.65
CA SER A 77 17.16 -12.63 -5.75
C SER A 77 17.57 -13.01 -4.33
N ALA A 78 18.61 -13.83 -4.13
CA ALA A 78 19.12 -14.14 -2.79
C ALA A 78 19.72 -12.90 -2.11
N ILE A 79 20.45 -12.05 -2.86
CA ILE A 79 20.97 -10.77 -2.37
C ILE A 79 19.80 -9.84 -2.00
N VAL A 80 18.83 -9.67 -2.91
CA VAL A 80 17.64 -8.84 -2.67
C VAL A 80 16.89 -9.32 -1.43
N TYR A 81 16.64 -10.63 -1.31
CA TYR A 81 15.97 -11.20 -0.14
C TYR A 81 16.72 -10.90 1.16
N SER A 82 18.06 -10.98 1.15
CA SER A 82 18.91 -10.61 2.29
C SER A 82 18.78 -9.14 2.67
N VAL A 83 18.66 -8.25 1.68
CA VAL A 83 18.47 -6.81 1.89
C VAL A 83 17.07 -6.52 2.45
N LEU A 84 16.02 -7.05 1.83
CA LEU A 84 14.62 -6.80 2.26
C LEU A 84 14.32 -7.28 3.68
N HIS A 85 15.03 -8.30 4.16
CA HIS A 85 14.86 -8.85 5.51
C HIS A 85 15.98 -8.42 6.48
N MET A 86 16.69 -7.34 6.18
CA MET A 86 17.70 -6.72 7.05
C MET A 86 18.80 -7.66 7.56
N LYS A 87 19.09 -8.76 6.84
CA LYS A 87 20.05 -9.79 7.29
C LYS A 87 21.50 -9.32 7.37
N PHE A 88 21.80 -8.16 6.81
CA PHE A 88 23.12 -7.53 6.85
C PHE A 88 23.32 -6.61 8.06
N ILE A 89 22.25 -6.36 8.84
CA ILE A 89 22.27 -5.52 10.04
C ILE A 89 22.22 -6.44 11.26
N SER A 90 23.10 -6.18 12.22
CA SER A 90 23.15 -6.93 13.48
C SER A 90 22.43 -6.16 14.58
N PRO A 91 21.31 -6.67 15.13
CA PRO A 91 20.63 -6.07 16.27
C PRO A 91 21.57 -5.92 17.47
N LEU A 92 21.55 -4.77 18.13
CA LEU A 92 22.35 -4.57 19.34
C LEU A 92 21.60 -5.02 20.60
N PRO A 93 22.27 -5.72 21.54
CA PRO A 93 21.68 -6.20 22.78
C PRO A 93 21.42 -5.05 23.77
N ALA A 94 20.62 -5.31 24.81
CA ALA A 94 20.19 -4.27 25.76
C ALA A 94 21.35 -3.62 26.54
N ASN A 95 22.45 -4.34 26.73
CA ASN A 95 23.68 -3.87 27.37
C ASN A 95 24.64 -3.16 26.41
N ALA A 96 24.23 -2.89 25.16
CA ALA A 96 25.03 -2.07 24.24
C ALA A 96 25.31 -0.68 24.84
N PRO A 97 26.44 -0.03 24.47
CA PRO A 97 26.81 1.29 24.99
C PRO A 97 25.66 2.32 24.92
N LEU A 98 25.59 3.20 25.91
CA LEU A 98 24.52 4.20 26.03
C LEU A 98 24.52 5.19 24.86
N GLU A 99 25.66 5.42 24.22
CA GLU A 99 25.79 6.29 23.05
C GLU A 99 25.40 5.62 21.73
N ARG A 100 24.86 4.39 21.77
CA ARG A 100 24.31 3.70 20.59
C ARG A 100 22.82 3.43 20.76
N PHE A 101 22.10 3.45 19.66
CA PHE A 101 20.73 2.93 19.60
C PHE A 101 20.76 1.41 19.78
N SER A 102 19.90 0.84 20.62
CA SER A 102 19.76 -0.62 20.76
C SER A 102 18.37 -1.10 20.39
N GLU A 103 18.31 -1.99 19.40
CA GLU A 103 17.08 -2.71 19.06
C GLU A 103 16.49 -3.46 20.25
N ALA A 104 17.30 -4.14 21.07
CA ALA A 104 16.79 -4.87 22.22
C ALA A 104 16.14 -3.97 23.29
N ARG A 105 16.64 -2.74 23.49
CA ARG A 105 15.98 -1.77 24.39
C ARG A 105 14.68 -1.25 23.79
N ALA A 106 14.67 -0.96 22.49
CA ALA A 106 13.44 -0.53 21.81
C ALA A 106 12.38 -1.63 21.83
N VAL A 107 12.73 -2.88 21.53
CA VAL A 107 11.80 -4.03 21.56
C VAL A 107 11.18 -4.24 22.94
N GLU A 108 11.88 -3.92 24.03
CA GLU A 108 11.30 -3.96 25.37
C GLU A 108 10.18 -2.94 25.55
N HIS A 109 10.30 -1.73 24.98
CA HIS A 109 9.19 -0.77 24.95
C HIS A 109 8.01 -1.31 24.14
N ILE A 110 8.26 -1.98 22.99
CA ILE A 110 7.19 -2.62 22.20
C ILE A 110 6.48 -3.69 23.03
N ARG A 111 7.22 -4.50 23.77
CA ARG A 111 6.68 -5.55 24.65
C ARG A 111 5.72 -4.98 25.69
N VAL A 112 6.09 -3.88 26.34
CA VAL A 112 5.19 -3.21 27.30
C VAL A 112 3.94 -2.68 26.59
N LEU A 113 4.12 -1.98 25.46
CA LEU A 113 3.03 -1.32 24.74
C LEU A 113 2.05 -2.29 24.06
N ALA A 114 2.50 -3.46 23.61
CA ALA A 114 1.70 -4.40 22.82
C ALA A 114 1.33 -5.70 23.54
N GLU A 115 2.06 -6.10 24.60
CA GLU A 115 1.77 -7.35 25.34
C GLU A 115 1.36 -7.13 26.79
N GLU A 116 1.99 -6.18 27.51
CA GLU A 116 1.69 -5.96 28.93
C GLU A 116 0.47 -5.06 29.13
N ILE A 117 0.33 -4.02 28.29
CA ILE A 117 -0.82 -3.12 28.30
C ILE A 117 -1.95 -3.74 27.46
N ASP A 118 -3.12 -3.93 28.05
CA ASP A 118 -4.28 -4.48 27.35
C ASP A 118 -4.95 -3.44 26.44
N GLY A 119 -4.44 -3.35 25.21
CA GLY A 119 -5.06 -2.64 24.09
C GLY A 119 -4.97 -1.11 24.18
N ARG A 120 -4.33 -0.50 23.18
CA ARG A 120 -4.15 0.96 23.08
C ARG A 120 -5.15 1.60 22.12
N GLN A 121 -6.27 0.95 21.88
CA GLN A 121 -7.36 1.52 21.08
C GLN A 121 -7.98 2.71 21.80
N GLU A 122 -8.41 3.70 21.02
CA GLU A 122 -9.25 4.79 21.54
C GLU A 122 -10.48 4.25 22.27
N GLY A 123 -10.78 4.84 23.42
CA GLY A 123 -11.81 4.39 24.36
C GLY A 123 -11.41 3.28 25.34
N ARG A 124 -10.31 2.53 25.12
CA ARG A 124 -9.88 1.49 26.06
C ARG A 124 -8.98 2.03 27.18
N PRO A 125 -9.01 1.45 28.40
CA PRO A 125 -8.12 1.85 29.50
C PRO A 125 -6.62 1.79 29.16
N GLY A 126 -6.21 0.82 28.33
CA GLY A 126 -4.82 0.63 27.96
C GLY A 126 -4.21 1.82 27.18
N LEU A 127 -5.01 2.64 26.48
CA LEU A 127 -4.51 3.87 25.87
C LEU A 127 -3.97 4.85 26.93
N LYS A 128 -4.67 5.01 28.05
CA LYS A 128 -4.25 5.86 29.17
C LYS A 128 -3.04 5.28 29.90
N GLU A 129 -2.98 3.95 30.02
CA GLU A 129 -1.82 3.26 30.58
C GLU A 129 -0.57 3.46 29.70
N ALA A 130 -0.72 3.39 28.38
CA ALA A 130 0.36 3.67 27.43
C ALA A 130 0.84 5.12 27.52
N ALA A 131 -0.08 6.07 27.59
CA ALA A 131 0.27 7.47 27.83
C ALA A 131 1.06 7.64 29.14
N THR A 132 0.59 7.02 30.23
CA THR A 132 1.28 7.06 31.53
C THR A 132 2.67 6.42 31.45
N TYR A 133 2.80 5.30 30.76
CA TYR A 133 4.07 4.62 30.53
C TYR A 133 5.06 5.50 29.76
N ILE A 134 4.64 6.05 28.62
CA ILE A 134 5.48 6.93 27.77
C ILE A 134 5.98 8.12 28.59
N LYS A 135 5.07 8.83 29.28
CA LYS A 135 5.43 9.97 30.14
C LYS A 135 6.42 9.58 31.24
N SER A 136 6.21 8.43 31.89
CA SER A 136 7.14 7.88 32.89
C SER A 136 8.53 7.63 32.31
N GLN A 137 8.62 7.02 31.13
CA GLN A 137 9.90 6.81 30.44
C GLN A 137 10.61 8.14 30.14
N LEU A 138 9.89 9.14 29.65
CA LEU A 138 10.45 10.45 29.32
C LEU A 138 10.92 11.22 30.57
N GLU A 139 10.18 11.17 31.68
CA GLU A 139 10.61 11.77 32.94
C GLU A 139 11.88 11.09 33.50
N MET A 140 11.98 9.76 33.42
CA MET A 140 13.22 9.06 33.78
C MET A 140 14.40 9.46 32.89
N VAL A 141 14.17 9.69 31.59
CA VAL A 141 15.21 10.20 30.70
C VAL A 141 15.60 11.63 31.08
N LYS A 142 14.63 12.49 31.39
CA LYS A 142 14.85 13.88 31.81
C LYS A 142 15.67 13.99 33.09
N GLU A 143 15.48 13.10 34.06
CA GLU A 143 16.29 13.06 35.30
C GLU A 143 17.79 12.80 35.05
N ARG A 144 18.15 12.19 33.91
CA ARG A 144 19.54 11.95 33.50
C ARG A 144 20.17 13.09 32.71
N ALA A 145 19.43 14.17 32.43
CA ALA A 145 19.92 15.28 31.62
C ALA A 145 21.15 15.95 32.22
N GLY A 146 22.21 16.08 31.40
CA GLY A 146 23.41 16.82 31.78
C GLY A 146 23.19 18.34 31.86
N PRO A 147 24.11 19.10 32.46
CA PRO A 147 23.93 20.52 32.77
C PRO A 147 23.81 21.45 31.55
N ASN A 148 24.14 20.96 30.35
CA ASN A 148 24.07 21.73 29.11
C ASN A 148 22.74 21.54 28.36
N LEU A 149 21.89 20.63 28.82
CA LEU A 149 20.60 20.32 28.20
C LEU A 149 19.45 20.88 29.03
N ARG A 150 18.50 21.52 28.35
CA ARG A 150 17.18 21.83 28.87
C ARG A 150 16.21 20.80 28.32
N VAL A 151 15.61 20.03 29.23
CA VAL A 151 14.65 18.96 28.92
C VAL A 151 13.31 19.26 29.58
N GLU A 152 12.26 19.30 28.77
CA GLU A 152 10.89 19.61 29.18
C GLU A 152 10.00 18.44 28.76
N VAL A 153 9.14 17.96 29.66
CA VAL A 153 8.16 16.91 29.38
C VAL A 153 6.79 17.50 29.68
N GLU A 154 5.86 17.34 28.74
CA GLU A 154 4.52 17.92 28.81
C GLU A 154 3.48 16.88 28.39
N GLU A 155 2.33 16.91 29.06
CA GLU A 155 1.14 16.17 28.67
C GLU A 155 0.08 17.21 28.34
N THR A 156 -0.52 17.12 27.16
CA THR A 156 -1.54 18.07 26.71
C THR A 156 -2.79 17.35 26.30
N GLN A 157 -3.94 17.87 26.73
CA GLN A 157 -5.23 17.46 26.22
C GLN A 157 -5.62 18.35 25.03
N VAL A 158 -6.17 17.73 23.99
CA VAL A 158 -6.57 18.40 22.77
C VAL A 158 -8.03 18.13 22.43
N ASP A 159 -8.72 19.20 22.01
CA ASP A 159 -10.09 19.19 21.53
C ASP A 159 -10.15 19.94 20.19
N GLY A 160 -11.06 19.53 19.32
CA GLY A 160 -11.20 20.19 18.03
C GLY A 160 -12.25 19.57 17.14
N SER A 161 -12.40 20.17 15.97
CA SER A 161 -13.21 19.62 14.90
C SER A 161 -12.73 20.14 13.56
N PHE A 162 -12.78 19.28 12.53
CA PHE A 162 -12.39 19.62 11.18
C PHE A 162 -13.09 18.78 10.14
N SER A 163 -12.91 19.13 8.87
CA SER A 163 -13.42 18.37 7.74
C SER A 163 -12.26 17.92 6.87
N MET A 164 -12.34 16.72 6.31
CA MET A 164 -11.33 16.18 5.41
C MET A 164 -11.98 15.34 4.31
N MET A 165 -11.30 15.28 3.16
CA MET A 165 -11.57 14.25 2.16
C MET A 165 -10.74 13.01 2.46
N PHE A 166 -11.39 11.85 2.53
CA PHE A 166 -10.73 10.56 2.72
C PHE A 166 -11.43 9.47 1.89
N LEU A 167 -10.66 8.69 1.13
CA LEU A 167 -11.18 7.70 0.16
C LEU A 167 -12.24 8.26 -0.81
N GLY A 168 -12.15 9.54 -1.16
CA GLY A 168 -13.12 10.21 -2.02
C GLY A 168 -14.43 10.61 -1.34
N HIS A 169 -14.55 10.38 -0.03
CA HIS A 169 -15.69 10.78 0.78
C HIS A 169 -15.38 12.00 1.64
N SER A 170 -16.37 12.85 1.80
CA SER A 170 -16.34 14.06 2.61
C SER A 170 -16.80 13.72 4.02
N ILE A 171 -15.89 13.82 5.00
CA ILE A 171 -16.18 13.54 6.40
C ILE A 171 -15.83 14.74 7.28
N SER A 172 -16.59 14.92 8.34
CA SER A 172 -16.25 15.81 9.44
C SER A 172 -15.95 15.02 10.69
N LEU A 173 -15.00 15.54 11.46
CA LEU A 173 -14.45 14.93 12.65
C LEU A 173 -14.65 15.94 13.79
N GLY A 174 -15.16 15.48 14.92
CA GLY A 174 -15.24 16.23 16.16
C GLY A 174 -14.66 15.40 17.28
N TYR A 175 -13.83 15.99 18.13
CA TYR A 175 -13.14 15.22 19.15
C TYR A 175 -12.85 16.05 20.40
N ARG A 176 -12.70 15.34 21.50
CA ARG A 176 -12.41 15.94 22.81
C ARG A 176 -11.54 15.04 23.67
N ASN A 177 -10.74 15.66 24.53
CA ASN A 177 -9.96 15.01 25.58
C ASN A 177 -8.97 13.95 25.06
N HIS A 178 -8.45 14.07 23.84
CA HIS A 178 -7.34 13.24 23.38
C HIS A 178 -6.04 13.73 24.00
N THR A 179 -5.16 12.80 24.34
CA THR A 179 -3.89 13.10 25.03
C THR A 179 -2.74 13.04 24.05
N ASN A 180 -1.86 14.05 24.11
CA ASN A 180 -0.55 14.02 23.49
C ASN A 180 0.52 14.13 24.57
N ILE A 181 1.64 13.45 24.38
CA ILE A 181 2.80 13.54 25.26
C ILE A 181 3.97 14.06 24.45
N LEU A 182 4.66 15.05 25.00
CA LEU A 182 5.81 15.65 24.37
C LEU A 182 7.04 15.63 25.28
N MET A 183 8.20 15.51 24.64
CA MET A 183 9.48 15.84 25.22
C MET A 183 10.22 16.83 24.32
N ARG A 184 10.59 17.99 24.85
CA ARG A 184 11.44 18.96 24.18
C ARG A 184 12.85 18.91 24.76
N ILE A 185 13.84 18.71 23.91
CA ILE A 185 15.26 18.71 24.26
C ILE A 185 15.94 19.87 23.54
N SER A 186 16.61 20.74 24.28
CA SER A 186 17.29 21.92 23.74
C SER A 186 18.60 22.20 24.49
N SER A 187 19.44 23.05 23.91
CA SER A 187 20.57 23.62 24.64
C SER A 187 20.06 24.59 25.71
N MET A 188 20.80 24.74 26.82
CA MET A 188 20.51 25.79 27.82
C MET A 188 20.52 27.21 27.25
N ASN A 189 21.16 27.42 26.10
CA ASN A 189 21.22 28.71 25.41
C ASN A 189 20.11 28.90 24.36
N SER A 190 19.29 27.87 24.09
CA SER A 190 18.23 27.93 23.09
C SER A 190 17.04 28.76 23.60
N LEU A 191 16.51 29.62 22.74
CA LEU A 191 15.29 30.37 23.00
C LEU A 191 14.06 29.47 22.79
N ASP A 192 12.92 29.87 23.35
CA ASP A 192 11.65 29.14 23.17
C ASP A 192 11.08 29.28 21.76
N THR A 193 11.52 30.31 21.03
CA THR A 193 11.13 30.60 19.64
C THR A 193 12.06 29.97 18.60
N ASP A 194 13.12 29.29 19.01
CA ASP A 194 14.08 28.68 18.08
C ASP A 194 13.43 27.59 17.23
N ALA A 195 13.84 27.53 15.95
CA ALA A 195 13.33 26.56 15.00
C ALA A 195 13.67 25.13 15.47
N SER A 196 12.64 24.30 15.61
CA SER A 196 12.75 22.95 16.16
C SER A 196 12.56 21.88 15.08
N VAL A 197 13.17 20.71 15.29
CA VAL A 197 12.88 19.49 14.52
C VAL A 197 11.86 18.66 15.31
N LEU A 198 10.73 18.33 14.69
CA LEU A 198 9.70 17.47 15.26
C LEU A 198 9.93 16.01 14.87
N MET A 199 9.97 15.10 15.83
CA MET A 199 9.91 13.65 15.65
C MET A 199 8.53 13.19 16.10
N ASN A 200 7.71 12.66 15.20
CA ASN A 200 6.33 12.25 15.46
C ASN A 200 6.16 10.73 15.40
N ALA A 201 5.37 10.18 16.32
CA ALA A 201 4.83 8.81 16.25
C ALA A 201 3.52 8.75 17.03
N HIS A 202 2.53 8.03 16.53
CA HIS A 202 1.29 7.82 17.26
C HIS A 202 1.38 6.63 18.22
N TYR A 203 0.65 6.68 19.35
CA TYR A 203 0.71 5.63 20.37
C TYR A 203 -0.61 4.87 20.59
N ASP A 204 -1.67 5.22 19.88
CA ASP A 204 -2.87 4.40 19.79
C ASP A 204 -2.64 3.18 18.88
N SER A 205 -3.63 2.28 18.82
CA SER A 205 -3.62 1.09 17.98
C SER A 205 -5.00 0.86 17.36
N PRO A 206 -5.11 0.16 16.23
CA PRO A 206 -6.40 -0.08 15.58
C PRO A 206 -7.25 -1.10 16.35
N VAL A 207 -8.56 -1.12 16.08
CA VAL A 207 -9.53 -2.01 16.75
C VAL A 207 -9.03 -3.47 16.74
N ASN A 208 -8.97 -4.08 17.92
CA ASN A 208 -8.52 -5.45 18.19
C ASN A 208 -7.02 -5.75 17.89
N SER A 209 -6.24 -4.81 17.38
CA SER A 209 -4.80 -5.00 17.10
C SER A 209 -3.94 -4.70 18.34
N PRO A 210 -2.95 -5.54 18.70
CA PRO A 210 -1.96 -5.18 19.73
C PRO A 210 -1.05 -4.01 19.31
N GLY A 211 -0.84 -3.83 18.00
CA GLY A 211 -0.11 -2.70 17.45
C GLY A 211 1.40 -2.75 17.68
N ALA A 212 2.03 -3.93 17.66
CA ALA A 212 3.48 -4.05 17.88
C ALA A 212 4.30 -3.37 16.78
N GLY A 213 3.95 -3.61 15.51
CA GLY A 213 4.42 -2.82 14.38
C GLY A 213 3.82 -1.43 14.43
N ASP A 214 2.49 -1.36 14.52
CA ASP A 214 1.66 -0.18 14.25
C ASP A 214 0.95 0.37 15.52
N CYS A 215 1.44 1.42 16.18
CA CYS A 215 2.80 1.99 16.02
C CYS A 215 3.65 1.81 17.29
N GLY A 216 3.54 0.66 17.96
CA GLY A 216 4.40 0.32 19.10
C GLY A 216 5.89 0.43 18.75
N SER A 217 6.27 0.01 17.53
CA SER A 217 7.62 0.12 16.99
C SER A 217 8.09 1.57 16.80
N CYS A 218 7.18 2.48 16.49
CA CYS A 218 7.43 3.89 16.22
C CYS A 218 7.69 4.63 17.55
N VAL A 219 6.78 4.44 18.51
CA VAL A 219 6.92 4.95 19.89
C VAL A 219 8.20 4.44 20.52
N ALA A 220 8.46 3.13 20.44
CA ALA A 220 9.68 2.52 20.97
C ALA A 220 10.96 3.10 20.36
N SER A 221 10.95 3.38 19.05
CA SER A 221 12.07 4.02 18.36
C SER A 221 12.32 5.42 18.90
N LEU A 222 11.27 6.23 19.08
CA LEU A 222 11.40 7.59 19.60
C LEU A 222 11.79 7.64 21.08
N LEU A 223 11.32 6.69 21.90
CA LEU A 223 11.75 6.56 23.30
C LEU A 223 13.25 6.26 23.42
N GLU A 224 13.76 5.28 22.66
CA GLU A 224 15.20 4.96 22.63
C GLU A 224 16.02 6.09 21.99
N LEU A 225 15.48 6.84 21.03
CA LEU A 225 16.12 8.04 20.49
C LEU A 225 16.22 9.15 21.54
N ALA A 226 15.14 9.46 22.25
CA ALA A 226 15.12 10.47 23.30
C ALA A 226 16.15 10.13 24.39
N ARG A 227 16.18 8.86 24.81
CA ARG A 227 17.21 8.30 25.70
C ARG A 227 18.61 8.54 25.16
N LEU A 228 18.85 8.19 23.89
CA LEU A 228 20.15 8.33 23.23
C LEU A 228 20.61 9.79 23.12
N VAL A 229 19.71 10.72 22.81
CA VAL A 229 20.03 12.16 22.74
C VAL A 229 20.53 12.64 24.10
N VAL A 230 19.84 12.29 25.19
CA VAL A 230 20.23 12.71 26.55
C VAL A 230 21.51 12.03 27.01
N ASP A 231 21.61 10.71 26.87
CA ASP A 231 22.71 9.94 27.46
C ASP A 231 24.02 10.02 26.65
N SER A 232 23.99 10.38 25.36
CA SER A 232 25.19 10.45 24.51
C SER A 232 26.07 11.68 24.74
N GLY A 233 25.61 12.64 25.54
CA GLY A 233 26.29 13.93 25.73
C GLY A 233 26.23 14.87 24.52
N TRP A 234 25.48 14.50 23.47
CA TRP A 234 25.25 15.37 22.31
C TRP A 234 24.29 16.52 22.68
N VAL A 235 24.73 17.75 22.50
CA VAL A 235 23.88 18.94 22.66
C VAL A 235 23.35 19.33 21.27
N PRO A 236 22.02 19.29 21.04
CA PRO A 236 21.47 19.56 19.73
C PRO A 236 21.64 21.04 19.36
N PRO A 237 22.13 21.37 18.14
CA PRO A 237 22.29 22.77 17.71
C PRO A 237 20.98 23.55 17.62
N GLN A 238 19.88 22.85 17.38
CA GLN A 238 18.52 23.36 17.33
C GLN A 238 17.61 22.43 18.15
N PRO A 239 16.55 22.93 18.81
CA PRO A 239 15.72 22.09 19.66
C PRO A 239 15.11 20.91 18.92
N VAL A 240 14.91 19.81 19.63
CA VAL A 240 14.22 18.61 19.16
C VAL A 240 12.96 18.42 19.98
N ILE A 241 11.85 18.15 19.30
CA ILE A 241 10.57 17.84 19.93
C ILE A 241 10.23 16.40 19.57
N PHE A 242 10.06 15.54 20.56
CA PHE A 242 9.44 14.21 20.40
C PHE A 242 7.96 14.35 20.73
N LEU A 243 7.09 14.05 19.77
CA LEU A 243 5.64 14.05 19.91
C LEU A 243 5.12 12.62 19.82
N PHE A 244 4.45 12.20 20.89
CA PHE A 244 3.69 10.96 20.96
C PHE A 244 2.21 11.33 20.98
N ASN A 245 1.57 11.30 19.81
CA ASN A 245 0.17 11.70 19.67
C ASN A 245 -0.79 10.52 19.78
N GLY A 246 -1.98 10.77 20.31
CA GLY A 246 -3.07 9.80 20.33
C GLY A 246 -4.00 9.94 19.12
N ALA A 247 -4.92 8.99 18.96
CA ALA A 247 -6.00 9.01 17.98
C ALA A 247 -5.57 9.22 16.51
N GLU A 248 -4.46 8.64 16.07
CA GLU A 248 -4.12 8.59 14.64
C GLU A 248 -5.12 7.70 13.90
N GLU A 249 -5.45 6.54 14.47
CA GLU A 249 -6.34 5.51 13.89
C GLU A 249 -7.79 5.97 13.74
N LEU A 250 -8.09 7.13 14.33
CA LEU A 250 -9.35 7.86 14.19
C LEU A 250 -9.21 9.12 13.34
N PHE A 251 -8.31 9.09 12.34
CA PHE A 251 -8.02 10.15 11.39
C PHE A 251 -7.19 11.30 11.98
N MET A 252 -6.04 10.98 12.58
CA MET A 252 -4.98 11.95 12.92
C MET A 252 -5.44 13.06 13.90
N LEU A 253 -6.33 12.71 14.85
CA LEU A 253 -6.97 13.70 15.72
C LEU A 253 -5.97 14.35 16.69
N GLY A 254 -5.02 13.57 17.21
CA GLY A 254 -3.99 14.08 18.12
C GLY A 254 -3.03 15.06 17.45
N SER A 255 -2.55 14.75 16.25
CA SER A 255 -1.65 15.63 15.49
C SER A 255 -2.37 16.90 15.01
N HIS A 256 -3.63 16.80 14.57
CA HIS A 256 -4.48 17.98 14.31
C HIS A 256 -4.63 18.86 15.57
N GLY A 257 -4.89 18.26 16.73
CA GLY A 257 -4.97 18.97 18.01
C GLY A 257 -3.68 19.70 18.37
N PHE A 258 -2.54 19.04 18.18
CA PHE A 258 -1.23 19.66 18.37
C PHE A 258 -1.03 20.86 17.42
N MET A 259 -1.29 20.69 16.13
CA MET A 259 -1.09 21.73 15.11
C MET A 259 -2.06 22.89 15.20
N THR A 260 -3.18 22.75 15.90
CA THR A 260 -4.16 23.84 16.05
C THR A 260 -4.05 24.57 17.39
N LYS A 261 -3.61 23.91 18.46
CA LYS A 261 -3.68 24.45 19.83
C LYS A 261 -2.33 24.61 20.52
N HIS A 262 -1.33 23.79 20.18
CA HIS A 262 -0.11 23.72 20.98
C HIS A 262 0.78 24.94 20.78
N LYS A 263 1.36 25.46 21.87
CA LYS A 263 2.23 26.66 21.87
C LYS A 263 3.49 26.51 20.98
N LEU A 264 3.97 25.28 20.80
CA LEU A 264 5.16 24.97 20.00
C LEU A 264 4.89 24.84 18.49
N LYS A 265 3.62 24.83 18.04
CA LYS A 265 3.26 24.57 16.64
C LYS A 265 4.00 25.50 15.65
N ASP A 266 4.19 26.76 16.03
CA ASP A 266 4.80 27.78 15.17
C ASP A 266 6.34 27.77 15.22
N THR A 267 6.94 26.97 16.12
CA THR A 267 8.39 26.80 16.26
C THR A 267 8.96 25.70 15.36
N ILE A 268 8.10 24.92 14.69
CA ILE A 268 8.54 23.74 13.94
C ILE A 268 9.11 24.16 12.59
N GLY A 269 10.41 23.93 12.41
CA GLY A 269 11.10 24.20 11.16
C GLY A 269 11.03 23.02 10.19
N ALA A 270 11.00 21.80 10.71
CA ALA A 270 10.92 20.57 9.94
C ALA A 270 10.41 19.41 10.80
N PHE A 271 9.96 18.32 10.17
CA PHE A 271 9.53 17.14 10.90
C PHE A 271 9.96 15.82 10.26
N ILE A 272 9.95 14.75 11.06
CA ILE A 272 10.09 13.35 10.64
C ILE A 272 8.94 12.58 11.30
N ASN A 273 8.01 12.09 10.49
CA ASN A 273 6.95 11.19 10.92
C ASN A 273 7.44 9.74 10.81
N VAL A 274 7.30 8.97 11.88
CA VAL A 274 7.70 7.56 11.94
C VAL A 274 6.44 6.71 12.08
N GLU A 275 6.28 5.79 11.14
CA GLU A 275 5.03 5.08 10.91
C GLU A 275 5.29 3.59 10.54
N ALA A 276 4.25 2.76 10.57
CA ALA A 276 4.32 1.35 10.24
C ALA A 276 3.07 0.86 9.53
N SER A 277 3.24 0.34 8.30
CA SER A 277 2.19 -0.38 7.57
C SER A 277 2.42 -1.90 7.57
N GLY A 278 3.22 -2.36 8.54
CA GLY A 278 3.76 -3.70 8.66
C GLY A 278 4.73 -3.82 9.85
N THR A 279 5.51 -4.89 9.90
CA THR A 279 6.27 -5.30 11.11
C THR A 279 7.79 -5.16 10.96
N GLY A 280 8.28 -4.63 9.84
CA GLY A 280 9.69 -4.31 9.66
C GLY A 280 10.18 -4.49 8.22
N GLY A 281 11.46 -4.81 8.08
CA GLY A 281 12.15 -4.84 6.79
C GLY A 281 12.58 -3.45 6.36
N ILE A 282 12.08 -3.00 5.20
CA ILE A 282 12.40 -1.69 4.63
C ILE A 282 11.63 -0.59 5.35
N ASP A 283 12.36 0.37 5.93
CA ASP A 283 11.89 1.59 6.58
C ASP A 283 11.88 2.75 5.56
N LEU A 284 10.90 2.71 4.66
CA LEU A 284 10.89 3.51 3.44
C LEU A 284 10.46 4.96 3.71
N VAL A 285 11.25 5.92 3.25
CA VAL A 285 10.78 7.29 3.01
C VAL A 285 9.78 7.27 1.85
N CYS A 286 8.49 7.27 2.16
CA CYS A 286 7.40 7.20 1.18
C CYS A 286 6.97 8.60 0.73
N GLN A 287 7.09 9.61 1.59
CA GLN A 287 6.76 11.00 1.29
C GLN A 287 7.89 11.93 1.75
N SER A 288 8.13 13.00 0.99
CA SER A 288 9.09 14.03 1.33
C SER A 288 8.65 15.38 0.77
N GLY A 289 8.65 16.39 1.63
CA GLY A 289 8.32 17.76 1.27
C GLY A 289 7.54 18.46 2.38
N PRO A 290 7.03 19.67 2.11
CA PRO A 290 7.19 20.45 0.88
C PRO A 290 8.65 20.82 0.55
N GLY A 291 8.97 20.97 -0.73
CA GLY A 291 10.33 21.23 -1.22
C GLY A 291 11.26 20.00 -1.22
N SER A 292 12.48 20.16 -1.76
CA SER A 292 13.43 19.05 -1.96
C SER A 292 14.51 18.92 -0.88
N TRP A 293 14.58 19.86 0.06
CA TRP A 293 15.65 19.84 1.04
C TRP A 293 15.55 18.73 2.10
N PRO A 294 14.36 18.24 2.54
CA PRO A 294 14.30 17.12 3.48
C PRO A 294 14.90 15.84 2.89
N SER A 295 14.52 15.50 1.65
CA SER A 295 15.10 14.36 0.91
C SER A 295 16.58 14.57 0.58
N TYR A 296 17.02 15.82 0.34
CA TYR A 296 18.45 16.12 0.21
C TYR A 296 19.20 15.81 1.50
N VAL A 297 18.73 16.28 2.66
CA VAL A 297 19.37 16.00 3.96
C VAL A 297 19.39 14.51 4.25
N TYR A 298 18.28 13.80 4.02
CA TYR A 298 18.22 12.35 4.15
C TYR A 298 19.28 11.66 3.27
N SER A 299 19.40 12.09 2.00
CA SER A 299 20.37 11.50 1.05
C SER A 299 21.83 11.60 1.50
N GLN A 300 22.16 12.60 2.32
CA GLN A 300 23.51 12.82 2.84
C GLN A 300 23.75 12.14 4.19
N ALA A 301 22.70 11.90 4.98
CA ALA A 301 22.82 11.53 6.39
C ALA A 301 22.40 10.08 6.70
N ALA A 302 21.54 9.46 5.90
CA ALA A 302 21.05 8.11 6.18
C ALA A 302 22.20 7.08 6.16
N VAL A 303 22.25 6.22 7.17
CA VAL A 303 23.27 5.17 7.35
C VAL A 303 22.94 3.96 6.46
N TYR A 304 21.67 3.55 6.48
CA TYR A 304 21.08 2.52 5.63
C TYR A 304 19.95 3.16 4.82
N PRO A 305 20.25 3.93 3.77
CA PRO A 305 19.24 4.70 3.07
C PRO A 305 18.11 3.85 2.49
N MET A 306 16.87 4.23 2.75
CA MET A 306 15.67 3.54 2.26
C MET A 306 14.68 4.60 1.80
N ALA A 307 14.80 5.04 0.56
CA ALA A 307 14.01 6.16 0.06
C ALA A 307 13.85 6.06 -1.45
N GLN A 308 12.65 6.32 -1.97
CA GLN A 308 12.34 6.14 -3.39
C GLN A 308 11.32 7.19 -3.84
N SER A 309 11.68 8.07 -4.79
CA SER A 309 10.78 9.12 -5.28
C SER A 309 9.58 8.54 -6.05
N SER A 310 9.67 7.31 -6.56
CA SER A 310 8.52 6.60 -7.14
C SER A 310 7.50 6.17 -6.10
N ALA A 311 7.89 5.96 -4.84
CA ALA A 311 6.93 5.69 -3.77
C ALA A 311 6.07 6.94 -3.52
N GLN A 312 6.69 8.12 -3.52
CA GLN A 312 5.99 9.40 -3.41
C GLN A 312 5.03 9.68 -4.58
N ASP A 313 5.37 9.21 -5.80
CA ASP A 313 4.47 9.32 -6.96
C ASP A 313 3.22 8.43 -6.82
N VAL A 314 3.31 7.32 -6.08
CA VAL A 314 2.24 6.32 -5.93
C VAL A 314 1.46 6.51 -4.63
N PHE A 315 2.04 7.14 -3.60
CA PHE A 315 1.40 7.31 -2.31
C PHE A 315 -0.01 7.92 -2.39
N PRO A 316 -0.29 8.95 -3.22
CA PRO A 316 -1.64 9.53 -3.32
C PRO A 316 -2.74 8.58 -3.84
N VAL A 317 -2.38 7.42 -4.40
CA VAL A 317 -3.35 6.40 -4.84
C VAL A 317 -3.45 5.21 -3.87
N ILE A 318 -2.68 5.22 -2.78
CA ILE A 318 -2.79 4.24 -1.70
C ILE A 318 -3.99 4.64 -0.82
N PRO A 319 -4.89 3.70 -0.47
CA PRO A 319 -6.04 3.97 0.38
C PRO A 319 -5.65 4.06 1.87
N GLY A 320 -4.84 5.05 2.23
CA GLY A 320 -4.34 5.33 3.58
C GLY A 320 -3.70 6.71 3.67
N ASP A 321 -3.54 7.21 4.89
CA ASP A 321 -2.96 8.53 5.19
C ASP A 321 -2.20 8.42 6.52
N THR A 322 -1.43 9.45 6.88
CA THR A 322 -0.65 9.47 8.13
C THR A 322 -0.66 10.87 8.72
N ASP A 323 -0.17 11.01 9.96
CA ASP A 323 0.05 12.32 10.60
C ASP A 323 0.88 13.30 9.75
N TYR A 324 1.66 12.81 8.77
CA TYR A 324 2.37 13.64 7.79
C TYR A 324 1.45 14.71 7.16
N ARG A 325 0.21 14.34 6.82
CA ARG A 325 -0.75 15.25 6.19
C ARG A 325 -1.08 16.45 7.06
N MET A 326 -1.19 16.28 8.38
CA MET A 326 -1.47 17.37 9.31
C MET A 326 -0.31 18.37 9.38
N PHE A 327 0.94 17.90 9.22
CA PHE A 327 2.13 18.74 9.28
C PHE A 327 2.52 19.38 7.94
N ALA A 328 2.32 18.68 6.84
CA ALA A 328 2.82 19.07 5.51
C ALA A 328 1.76 19.66 4.58
N GLU A 329 0.47 19.36 4.77
CA GLU A 329 -0.57 19.64 3.78
C GLU A 329 -1.76 20.44 4.35
N ASP A 330 -2.57 19.84 5.22
CA ASP A 330 -3.89 20.36 5.56
C ASP A 330 -3.84 21.57 6.51
N TYR A 331 -2.91 21.56 7.47
CA TYR A 331 -2.84 22.56 8.56
C TYR A 331 -1.56 23.37 8.59
N ALA A 332 -0.51 22.87 7.95
CA ALA A 332 0.77 23.54 7.90
C ALA A 332 1.52 23.18 6.60
N ASP A 333 2.59 23.93 6.37
CA ASP A 333 3.47 23.80 5.20
C ASP A 333 4.88 23.59 5.74
N ILE A 334 5.04 22.56 6.59
CA ILE A 334 6.31 22.23 7.25
C ILE A 334 7.03 21.20 6.38
N PRO A 335 8.27 21.44 5.95
CA PRO A 335 9.05 20.44 5.24
C PRO A 335 9.41 19.24 6.13
N GLY A 336 9.17 18.03 5.67
CA GLY A 336 9.46 16.82 6.43
C GLY A 336 9.62 15.55 5.61
N LEU A 337 9.70 14.44 6.34
CA LEU A 337 9.79 13.08 5.83
C LEU A 337 8.70 12.23 6.49
N ASP A 338 8.11 11.33 5.71
CA ASP A 338 7.25 10.25 6.20
C ASP A 338 7.99 8.92 6.00
N ILE A 339 8.28 8.21 7.09
CA ILE A 339 9.12 7.01 7.10
C ILE A 339 8.32 5.83 7.63
N ILE A 340 8.09 4.83 6.77
CA ILE A 340 7.15 3.73 7.03
C ILE A 340 7.85 2.38 6.99
N PHE A 341 7.63 1.52 8.00
CA PHE A 341 7.84 0.09 7.84
C PHE A 341 6.85 -0.47 6.82
N LEU A 342 7.35 -0.75 5.61
CA LEU A 342 6.50 -1.01 4.45
C LEU A 342 6.04 -2.46 4.32
N LEU A 343 6.86 -3.41 4.79
CA LEU A 343 6.63 -4.85 4.60
C LEU A 343 6.09 -5.52 5.88
N GLY A 344 5.41 -6.65 5.72
CA GLY A 344 4.68 -7.32 6.80
C GLY A 344 3.20 -6.95 6.85
N GLY A 345 2.63 -6.52 5.73
CA GLY A 345 1.26 -6.06 5.62
C GLY A 345 0.19 -7.14 5.90
N TYR A 346 0.56 -8.42 5.99
CA TYR A 346 -0.34 -9.47 6.45
C TYR A 346 -0.89 -9.21 7.87
N TYR A 347 -0.04 -8.65 8.75
CA TYR A 347 -0.33 -8.44 10.17
C TYR A 347 -0.93 -7.07 10.48
N TYR A 348 -0.69 -6.09 9.61
CA TYR A 348 -1.19 -4.72 9.74
C TYR A 348 -2.70 -4.67 9.97
N HIS A 349 -3.15 -3.99 11.04
CA HIS A 349 -4.55 -3.94 11.49
C HIS A 349 -5.18 -5.33 11.71
N THR A 350 -4.45 -6.24 12.36
CA THR A 350 -4.97 -7.58 12.75
C THR A 350 -4.56 -7.94 14.17
N THR A 351 -5.17 -8.98 14.75
CA THR A 351 -4.76 -9.50 16.06
C THR A 351 -3.35 -10.12 16.06
N PHE A 352 -2.73 -10.27 14.88
CA PHE A 352 -1.40 -10.86 14.69
C PHE A 352 -0.27 -9.83 14.56
N ASP A 353 -0.54 -8.54 14.75
CA ASP A 353 0.50 -7.52 14.88
C ASP A 353 1.18 -7.59 16.27
N THR A 354 1.99 -8.62 16.46
CA THR A 354 2.60 -9.00 17.74
C THR A 354 4.13 -8.83 17.74
N VAL A 355 4.72 -8.75 18.93
CA VAL A 355 6.16 -8.44 19.12
C VAL A 355 7.06 -9.47 18.44
N ASP A 356 6.67 -10.74 18.41
CA ASP A 356 7.41 -11.82 17.75
C ASP A 356 7.49 -11.69 16.21
N ARG A 357 6.70 -10.77 15.63
CA ARG A 357 6.71 -10.49 14.19
C ARG A 357 7.68 -9.38 13.79
N ILE A 358 8.22 -8.62 14.76
CA ILE A 358 9.19 -7.57 14.46
C ILE A 358 10.42 -8.19 13.80
N VAL A 359 10.71 -7.77 12.57
CA VAL A 359 11.80 -8.34 11.78
C VAL A 359 13.16 -7.91 12.38
N PRO A 360 14.01 -8.86 12.82
CA PRO A 360 15.29 -8.52 13.44
C PRO A 360 16.17 -7.65 12.53
N GLY A 361 16.76 -6.61 13.10
CA GLY A 361 17.64 -5.66 12.42
C GLY A 361 16.91 -4.44 11.87
N SER A 362 15.58 -4.50 11.73
CA SER A 362 14.79 -3.38 11.18
C SER A 362 14.75 -2.20 12.14
N MET A 363 14.54 -2.46 13.43
CA MET A 363 14.55 -1.43 14.46
C MET A 363 15.96 -0.84 14.63
N GLN A 364 17.01 -1.67 14.55
CA GLN A 364 18.39 -1.18 14.57
C GLN A 364 18.69 -0.26 13.39
N ALA A 365 18.25 -0.64 12.18
CA ALA A 365 18.40 0.16 10.96
C ALA A 365 17.70 1.51 11.07
N ARG A 366 16.41 1.48 11.47
CA ARG A 366 15.58 2.65 11.73
C ARG A 366 16.26 3.57 12.73
N GLY A 367 16.65 3.05 13.89
CA GLY A 367 17.27 3.84 14.95
C GLY A 367 18.58 4.51 14.53
N GLU A 368 19.48 3.80 13.83
CA GLU A 368 20.74 4.35 13.33
C GLU A 368 20.51 5.42 12.24
N ASN A 369 19.50 5.23 11.37
CA ASN A 369 19.07 6.25 10.42
C ASN A 369 18.50 7.48 11.11
N LEU A 370 17.51 7.31 11.99
CA LEU A 370 16.78 8.41 12.61
C LEU A 370 17.72 9.31 13.43
N ILE A 371 18.65 8.76 14.21
CA ILE A 371 19.59 9.61 14.98
C ILE A 371 20.55 10.38 14.06
N SER A 372 21.02 9.77 12.97
CA SER A 372 21.90 10.42 12.00
C SER A 372 21.18 11.54 11.25
N VAL A 373 19.97 11.27 10.77
CA VAL A 373 19.11 12.23 10.08
C VAL A 373 18.70 13.36 11.02
N LEU A 374 18.30 13.08 12.26
CA LEU A 374 17.97 14.10 13.27
C LEU A 374 19.14 15.07 13.51
N LYS A 375 20.35 14.56 13.66
CA LYS A 375 21.57 15.39 13.78
C LYS A 375 21.79 16.27 12.56
N ALA A 376 21.52 15.76 11.36
CA ALA A 376 21.67 16.52 10.13
C ALA A 376 20.58 17.59 9.97
N PHE A 377 19.33 17.30 10.31
CA PHE A 377 18.22 18.26 10.30
C PHE A 377 18.46 19.41 11.29
N THR A 378 18.83 19.10 12.53
CA THR A 378 19.14 20.11 13.56
C THR A 378 20.35 20.98 13.22
N SER A 379 21.25 20.50 12.38
CA SER A 379 22.43 21.25 11.92
C SER A 379 22.20 22.00 10.59
N SER A 380 21.03 21.82 9.96
CA SER A 380 20.75 22.38 8.64
C SER A 380 20.49 23.88 8.72
N SER A 381 21.18 24.66 7.87
CA SER A 381 20.89 26.09 7.71
C SER A 381 19.50 26.38 7.13
N ARG A 382 18.84 25.35 6.58
CA ARG A 382 17.47 25.41 6.04
C ARG A 382 16.38 25.16 7.08
N LEU A 383 16.75 24.76 8.30
CA LEU A 383 15.77 24.66 9.39
C LEU A 383 15.31 26.07 9.77
N LYS A 384 14.12 26.43 9.30
CA LYS A 384 13.53 27.77 9.40
C LYS A 384 12.08 27.63 9.75
N VAL A 385 11.54 28.47 10.63
CA VAL A 385 10.10 28.46 10.96
C VAL A 385 9.27 29.05 9.82
N ALA A 386 7.94 28.86 9.86
CA ALA A 386 7.05 29.28 8.78
C ALA A 386 7.13 30.78 8.44
N SER A 387 7.27 31.65 9.46
CA SER A 387 7.40 33.10 9.25
C SER A 387 8.68 33.47 8.49
N GLU A 388 9.81 32.81 8.80
CA GLU A 388 11.09 33.03 8.12
C GLU A 388 11.06 32.51 6.68
N ARG A 389 10.47 31.33 6.44
CA ARG A 389 10.33 30.76 5.08
C ARG A 389 9.56 31.70 4.15
N LYS A 390 8.42 32.23 4.62
CA LYS A 390 7.61 33.19 3.85
C LYS A 390 8.37 34.46 3.45
N THR A 391 9.31 34.93 4.28
CA THR A 391 10.13 36.10 3.93
C THR A 391 11.18 35.79 2.85
N LEU A 392 11.67 34.55 2.79
CA LEU A 392 12.69 34.13 1.82
C LEU A 392 12.10 33.78 0.45
N ASP A 393 10.88 33.25 0.40
CA ASP A 393 10.19 32.91 -0.86
C ASP A 393 9.82 34.15 -1.70
N VAL A 394 9.78 35.34 -1.10
CA VAL A 394 9.57 36.61 -1.83
C VAL A 394 10.81 37.00 -2.65
N ASP A 395 12.00 36.47 -2.31
CA ASP A 395 13.29 36.87 -2.90
C ASP A 395 14.02 35.74 -3.67
N ALA A 396 13.56 34.48 -3.62
CA ALA A 396 14.30 33.32 -4.16
C ALA A 396 13.73 32.73 -5.47
N ASN A 397 14.62 32.56 -6.45
CA ASN A 397 14.34 32.00 -7.77
C ASN A 397 14.24 30.46 -7.72
N SER A 398 13.02 29.92 -7.90
CA SER A 398 12.59 28.67 -8.58
C SER A 398 13.25 27.28 -8.41
N ASP A 399 14.38 27.09 -7.71
CA ASP A 399 15.00 25.73 -7.60
C ASP A 399 14.47 24.87 -6.43
N MET A 400 13.85 25.48 -5.42
CA MET A 400 13.56 24.85 -4.12
C MET A 400 12.10 24.42 -3.95
N VAL A 401 11.22 24.82 -4.88
CA VAL A 401 9.80 24.41 -4.94
C VAL A 401 9.64 23.07 -5.66
N GLU A 402 10.60 22.70 -6.50
CA GLU A 402 10.48 21.53 -7.37
C GLU A 402 10.92 20.24 -6.67
N ARG A 403 10.05 19.21 -6.71
CA ARG A 403 10.35 17.87 -6.20
C ARG A 403 11.58 17.30 -6.91
N ALA A 404 12.57 16.84 -6.13
CA ALA A 404 13.78 16.20 -6.64
C ALA A 404 13.56 14.71 -6.95
N VAL A 405 14.48 14.12 -7.71
CA VAL A 405 14.51 12.67 -7.91
C VAL A 405 15.52 12.05 -6.95
N PHE A 406 15.10 11.03 -6.22
CA PHE A 406 15.94 10.35 -5.26
C PHE A 406 15.58 8.86 -5.18
N PHE A 407 16.59 8.01 -5.01
CA PHE A 407 16.40 6.58 -4.80
C PHE A 407 17.62 5.96 -4.11
N ASP A 408 17.41 4.99 -3.23
CA ASP A 408 18.48 4.13 -2.73
C ASP A 408 18.83 3.02 -3.73
N TYR A 409 20.08 2.57 -3.72
CA TYR A 409 20.51 1.33 -4.39
C TYR A 409 20.78 0.26 -3.33
N LEU A 410 19.84 -0.69 -3.18
CA LEU A 410 19.93 -1.82 -2.24
C LEU A 410 20.20 -1.43 -0.79
N THR A 411 19.76 -0.26 -0.36
CA THR A 411 20.08 0.34 0.94
C THR A 411 21.56 0.67 1.20
N TRP A 412 22.41 0.60 0.18
CA TRP A 412 23.85 0.85 0.33
C TRP A 412 24.24 2.31 0.18
N PHE A 413 23.59 3.04 -0.74
CA PHE A 413 23.82 4.46 -0.95
C PHE A 413 22.62 5.12 -1.65
N MET A 414 22.53 6.44 -1.52
CA MET A 414 21.50 7.25 -2.18
C MET A 414 22.00 7.86 -3.48
N VAL A 415 21.11 7.92 -4.46
CA VAL A 415 21.21 8.79 -5.62
C VAL A 415 20.22 9.92 -5.42
N PHE A 416 20.66 11.17 -5.56
CA PHE A 416 19.82 12.36 -5.48
C PHE A 416 20.23 13.33 -6.59
N TYR A 417 19.26 13.89 -7.31
CA TYR A 417 19.50 15.00 -8.22
C TYR A 417 18.26 15.90 -8.37
N PRO A 418 18.45 17.23 -8.53
CA PRO A 418 17.35 18.18 -8.66
C PRO A 418 16.62 18.01 -10.00
N ARG A 419 15.39 18.52 -10.08
CA ARG A 419 14.51 18.38 -11.25
C ARG A 419 15.11 18.92 -12.54
N ARG A 420 15.91 20.00 -12.50
CA ARG A 420 16.64 20.52 -13.66
C ARG A 420 17.67 19.53 -14.21
N VAL A 421 18.36 18.80 -13.34
CA VAL A 421 19.27 17.73 -13.74
C VAL A 421 18.48 16.54 -14.25
N ALA A 422 17.33 16.22 -13.62
CA ALA A 422 16.42 15.18 -14.10
C ALA A 422 15.96 15.45 -15.53
N PHE A 423 15.58 16.70 -15.86
CA PHE A 423 15.21 17.09 -17.22
C PHE A 423 16.28 16.70 -18.25
N VAL A 424 17.55 16.98 -17.95
CA VAL A 424 18.67 16.65 -18.84
C VAL A 424 18.87 15.14 -18.90
N LEU A 425 19.05 14.48 -17.76
CA LEU A 425 19.34 13.04 -17.70
C LEU A 425 18.24 12.21 -18.34
N HIS A 426 16.97 12.55 -18.08
CA HIS A 426 15.81 11.78 -18.53
C HIS A 426 15.54 11.95 -20.03
N ASN A 427 15.99 13.05 -20.64
CA ASN A 427 15.81 13.30 -22.08
C ASN A 427 17.03 12.95 -22.95
N ILE A 428 18.23 12.80 -22.37
CA ILE A 428 19.43 12.36 -23.12
C ILE A 428 19.20 11.05 -23.87
N PRO A 429 18.64 9.97 -23.27
CA PRO A 429 18.41 8.73 -23.99
C PRO A 429 17.51 8.90 -25.23
N ALA A 430 16.45 9.72 -25.12
CA ALA A 430 15.55 9.97 -26.24
C ALA A 430 16.25 10.77 -27.35
N ALA A 431 17.06 11.77 -26.99
CA ALA A 431 17.89 12.50 -27.94
C ALA A 431 18.89 11.58 -28.64
N LEU A 432 19.58 10.69 -27.91
CA LEU A 432 20.49 9.71 -28.49
C LEU A 432 19.78 8.78 -29.48
N PHE A 433 18.61 8.25 -29.11
CA PHE A 433 17.80 7.41 -29.99
C PHE A 433 17.43 8.12 -31.30
N LEU A 434 17.10 9.41 -31.25
CA LEU A 434 16.76 10.21 -32.43
C LEU A 434 17.98 10.58 -33.29
N CYS A 435 19.16 10.77 -32.69
CA CYS A 435 20.38 11.14 -33.39
C CYS A 435 21.10 9.97 -34.06
N VAL A 436 21.04 8.75 -33.49
CA VAL A 436 21.76 7.58 -34.01
C VAL A 436 21.43 7.25 -35.48
N PRO A 437 20.16 7.27 -35.94
CA PRO A 437 19.84 7.09 -37.37
C PRO A 437 20.57 8.07 -38.29
N PHE A 438 20.77 9.32 -37.84
CA PHE A 438 21.50 10.33 -38.60
C PHE A 438 22.99 10.00 -38.68
N PHE A 439 23.61 9.58 -37.58
CA PHE A 439 25.02 9.16 -37.58
C PHE A 439 25.25 7.93 -38.46
N LEU A 440 24.37 6.93 -38.39
CA LEU A 440 24.44 5.74 -39.26
C LEU A 440 24.31 6.10 -40.74
N TYR A 441 23.38 7.00 -41.08
CA TYR A 441 23.25 7.52 -42.43
C TYR A 441 24.51 8.26 -42.91
N MET A 442 25.13 9.08 -42.05
CA MET A 442 26.36 9.81 -42.39
C MET A 442 27.55 8.87 -42.64
N MET A 443 27.60 7.71 -41.97
CA MET A 443 28.66 6.71 -42.17
C MET A 443 28.52 5.93 -43.48
N ASP A 444 27.30 5.74 -43.98
CA ASP A 444 27.06 5.07 -45.26
C ASP A 444 25.83 5.65 -46.02
N PRO A 445 25.95 6.86 -46.61
CA PRO A 445 24.81 7.53 -47.24
C PRO A 445 24.34 6.86 -48.54
N ARG A 446 25.15 5.97 -49.11
CA ARG A 446 24.96 5.42 -50.46
C ARG A 446 24.12 4.15 -50.47
N THR A 447 23.95 3.49 -49.32
CA THR A 447 23.27 2.19 -49.24
C THR A 447 21.82 2.30 -48.83
N HIS A 448 21.46 3.23 -47.94
CA HIS A 448 20.09 3.37 -47.44
C HIS A 448 19.68 4.84 -47.22
N PRO A 449 18.44 5.22 -47.54
CA PRO A 449 17.95 6.56 -47.21
C PRO A 449 17.76 6.69 -45.69
N LEU A 450 18.00 7.89 -45.15
CA LEU A 450 17.87 8.20 -43.71
C LEU A 450 16.54 7.70 -43.11
N LEU A 451 15.43 7.87 -43.84
CA LEU A 451 14.10 7.46 -43.43
C LEU A 451 13.98 5.95 -43.18
N SER A 452 14.79 5.11 -43.85
CA SER A 452 14.79 3.66 -43.63
C SER A 452 15.34 3.28 -42.25
N PHE A 453 16.33 4.02 -41.73
CA PHE A 453 16.84 3.79 -40.37
C PHE A 453 15.80 4.14 -39.31
N PHE A 454 15.14 5.29 -39.45
CA PHE A 454 14.03 5.69 -38.57
C PHE A 454 12.90 4.66 -38.57
N TRP A 455 12.49 4.17 -39.75
CA TRP A 455 11.47 3.13 -39.85
C TRP A 455 11.91 1.81 -39.21
N ALA A 456 13.18 1.42 -39.33
CA ALA A 456 13.70 0.21 -38.71
C ALA A 456 13.67 0.33 -37.17
N PHE A 457 14.08 1.47 -36.63
CA PHE A 457 14.08 1.73 -35.19
C PHE A 457 12.65 1.78 -34.65
N PHE A 458 11.74 2.48 -35.33
CA PHE A 458 10.33 2.54 -34.96
C PHE A 458 9.68 1.15 -34.94
N LYS A 459 9.94 0.31 -35.95
CA LYS A 459 9.51 -1.10 -35.93
C LYS A 459 10.09 -1.87 -34.74
N GLY A 460 11.34 -1.60 -34.37
CA GLY A 460 11.97 -2.13 -33.17
C GLY A 460 11.24 -1.71 -31.89
N VAL A 461 10.88 -0.43 -31.75
CA VAL A 461 10.11 0.10 -30.60
C VAL A 461 8.77 -0.63 -30.50
N MET A 462 8.02 -0.72 -31.61
CA MET A 462 6.74 -1.40 -31.64
C MET A 462 6.86 -2.90 -31.32
N HIS A 463 7.92 -3.54 -31.80
CA HIS A 463 8.20 -4.94 -31.52
C HIS A 463 8.49 -5.17 -30.03
N HIS A 464 9.32 -4.32 -29.43
CA HIS A 464 9.65 -4.41 -28.01
C HIS A 464 8.43 -4.09 -27.14
N PHE A 465 7.67 -3.03 -27.47
CA PHE A 465 6.41 -2.67 -26.82
C PHE A 465 5.40 -3.82 -26.86
N ALA A 466 5.21 -4.46 -28.02
CA ALA A 466 4.35 -5.63 -28.13
C ALA A 466 4.82 -6.79 -27.24
N GLY A 467 6.14 -6.97 -27.10
CA GLY A 467 6.73 -7.93 -26.16
C GLY A 467 6.36 -7.61 -24.72
N ILE A 468 6.66 -6.40 -24.24
CA ILE A 468 6.32 -5.94 -22.88
C ILE A 468 4.82 -6.07 -22.61
N LEU A 469 3.98 -5.63 -23.55
CA LEU A 469 2.52 -5.73 -23.45
C LEU A 469 2.06 -7.19 -23.32
N LEU A 470 2.58 -8.10 -24.14
CA LEU A 470 2.28 -9.54 -24.02
C LEU A 470 2.86 -10.14 -22.74
N GLY A 471 3.99 -9.64 -22.25
CA GLY A 471 4.55 -10.01 -20.95
C GLY A 471 3.64 -9.66 -19.77
N VAL A 472 2.74 -8.69 -19.92
CA VAL A 472 1.71 -8.34 -18.93
C VAL A 472 0.38 -9.06 -19.20
N ILE A 473 -0.07 -9.12 -20.45
CA ILE A 473 -1.36 -9.70 -20.81
C ILE A 473 -1.38 -11.23 -20.62
N VAL A 474 -0.31 -11.93 -21.00
CA VAL A 474 -0.27 -13.40 -20.90
C VAL A 474 -0.45 -13.91 -19.47
N PRO A 475 0.30 -13.44 -18.44
CA PRO A 475 0.07 -13.90 -17.07
C PRO A 475 -1.33 -13.56 -16.57
N VAL A 476 -1.91 -12.41 -16.95
CA VAL A 476 -3.31 -12.05 -16.64
C VAL A 476 -4.29 -13.06 -17.24
N LEU A 477 -4.11 -13.45 -18.50
CA LEU A 477 -4.96 -14.48 -19.13
C LEU A 477 -4.85 -15.82 -18.39
N PHE A 478 -3.65 -16.24 -18.00
CA PHE A 478 -3.45 -17.47 -17.24
C PHE A 478 -4.04 -17.39 -15.82
N ALA A 479 -3.97 -16.22 -15.17
CA ALA A 479 -4.62 -15.97 -13.89
C ALA A 479 -6.14 -16.15 -13.99
N VAL A 480 -6.76 -15.54 -15.01
CA VAL A 480 -8.21 -15.70 -15.29
C VAL A 480 -8.57 -17.14 -15.62
N ILE A 481 -7.78 -17.84 -16.43
CA ILE A 481 -8.01 -19.25 -16.77
C ILE A 481 -7.97 -20.15 -15.52
N ARG A 482 -7.00 -19.93 -14.63
CA ARG A 482 -6.85 -20.70 -13.37
C ARG A 482 -8.11 -20.62 -12.52
N LEU A 483 -8.72 -19.44 -12.45
CA LEU A 483 -9.89 -19.14 -11.62
C LEU A 483 -11.17 -19.87 -12.06
N PHE A 484 -11.22 -20.44 -13.27
CA PHE A 484 -12.33 -21.34 -13.65
C PHE A 484 -12.27 -22.70 -12.95
N PHE A 485 -11.14 -23.07 -12.35
CA PHE A 485 -10.91 -24.40 -11.77
C PHE A 485 -10.39 -24.35 -10.33
N ALA A 486 -10.20 -23.16 -9.75
CA ALA A 486 -9.52 -22.97 -8.47
C ALA A 486 -10.02 -21.73 -7.72
N TYR A 487 -9.74 -21.68 -6.42
CA TYR A 487 -10.01 -20.50 -5.59
C TYR A 487 -9.10 -19.32 -5.95
N PRO A 488 -9.57 -18.07 -5.78
CA PRO A 488 -8.72 -16.90 -5.87
C PRO A 488 -7.68 -16.92 -4.76
N MET A 489 -6.58 -16.22 -5.00
CA MET A 489 -5.54 -15.98 -4.00
C MET A 489 -4.85 -17.24 -3.46
N SER A 490 -4.85 -18.37 -4.18
CA SER A 490 -4.11 -19.60 -3.77
C SER A 490 -2.60 -19.40 -3.48
N TRP A 491 -2.05 -18.28 -3.91
CA TRP A 491 -0.67 -17.84 -3.67
C TRP A 491 -0.50 -16.93 -2.45
N PHE A 492 -1.57 -16.53 -1.76
CA PHE A 492 -1.54 -15.48 -0.74
C PHE A 492 -0.69 -15.87 0.49
N ALA A 493 -0.92 -17.05 1.07
CA ALA A 493 -0.05 -17.59 2.13
C ALA A 493 1.33 -18.09 1.64
N HIS A 494 1.51 -18.22 0.32
CA HIS A 494 2.69 -18.81 -0.29
C HIS A 494 3.11 -17.99 -1.51
N SER A 495 3.59 -16.77 -1.27
CA SER A 495 3.90 -15.78 -2.31
C SER A 495 4.83 -16.29 -3.41
N TYR A 496 5.71 -17.25 -3.11
CA TYR A 496 6.55 -17.93 -4.09
C TYR A 496 5.76 -18.61 -5.22
N LEU A 497 4.54 -19.07 -4.96
CA LEU A 497 3.66 -19.65 -5.99
C LEU A 497 3.28 -18.61 -7.05
N ALA A 498 3.02 -17.35 -6.66
CA ALA A 498 2.72 -16.28 -7.62
C ALA A 498 3.89 -16.09 -8.62
N PHE A 499 5.12 -16.06 -8.11
CA PHE A 499 6.31 -15.97 -8.95
C PHE A 499 6.47 -17.19 -9.88
N LEU A 500 6.28 -18.41 -9.36
CA LEU A 500 6.37 -19.65 -10.15
C LEU A 500 5.31 -19.75 -11.24
N MET A 501 4.11 -19.21 -11.02
CA MET A 501 3.05 -19.17 -12.02
C MET A 501 3.29 -18.09 -13.08
N PHE A 502 3.55 -16.86 -12.64
CA PHE A 502 3.42 -15.70 -13.51
C PHE A 502 4.72 -15.28 -14.21
N ILE A 503 5.90 -15.51 -13.62
CA ILE A 503 7.18 -15.20 -14.29
C ILE A 503 7.37 -16.02 -15.58
N PRO A 504 7.17 -17.36 -15.58
CA PRO A 504 7.42 -18.17 -16.78
C PRO A 504 6.49 -17.83 -17.95
N CYS A 505 5.21 -17.54 -17.68
CA CYS A 505 4.26 -17.17 -18.73
C CYS A 505 4.40 -15.72 -19.17
N SER A 506 4.76 -14.80 -18.27
CA SER A 506 5.20 -13.45 -18.64
C SER A 506 6.41 -13.52 -19.58
N PHE A 507 7.42 -14.32 -19.22
CA PHE A 507 8.60 -14.51 -20.05
C PHE A 507 8.28 -15.17 -21.40
N PHE A 508 7.35 -16.13 -21.42
CA PHE A 508 6.81 -16.65 -22.67
C PHE A 508 6.18 -15.53 -23.51
N GLY A 509 5.36 -14.67 -22.92
CA GLY A 509 4.75 -13.50 -23.56
C GLY A 509 5.77 -12.55 -24.20
N LEU A 510 6.84 -12.23 -23.45
CA LEU A 510 7.95 -11.39 -23.93
C LEU A 510 8.63 -11.94 -25.20
N LEU A 511 8.68 -13.27 -25.36
CA LEU A 511 9.34 -13.94 -26.48
C LEU A 511 8.44 -14.17 -27.71
N ILE A 512 7.12 -13.98 -27.59
CA ILE A 512 6.16 -14.21 -28.69
C ILE A 512 6.49 -13.39 -29.95
N PRO A 513 6.73 -12.07 -29.88
CA PRO A 513 6.98 -11.28 -31.09
C PRO A 513 8.17 -11.80 -31.90
N ARG A 514 9.25 -12.19 -31.21
CA ARG A 514 10.44 -12.78 -31.85
C ARG A 514 10.11 -14.12 -32.52
N ALA A 515 9.40 -15.00 -31.80
CA ALA A 515 9.03 -16.31 -32.32
C ALA A 515 8.15 -16.23 -33.58
N ILE A 516 7.26 -15.23 -33.66
CA ILE A 516 6.44 -14.97 -34.84
C ILE A 516 7.32 -14.43 -35.98
N SER A 517 8.18 -13.44 -35.70
CA SER A 517 9.10 -12.87 -36.69
C SER A 517 9.98 -13.93 -37.35
N ASP A 518 10.51 -14.88 -36.57
CA ASP A 518 11.37 -15.95 -37.08
C ASP A 518 10.58 -16.90 -38.00
N ARG A 519 9.33 -17.24 -37.68
CA ARG A 519 8.49 -18.08 -38.55
C ARG A 519 8.13 -17.35 -39.85
N VAL A 520 7.70 -16.09 -39.77
CA VAL A 520 7.32 -15.31 -40.97
C VAL A 520 8.50 -15.21 -41.93
N SER A 521 9.71 -14.95 -41.41
CA SER A 521 10.92 -14.90 -42.23
C SER A 521 11.26 -16.26 -42.89
N HIS A 522 11.04 -17.38 -42.19
CA HIS A 522 11.24 -18.72 -42.74
C HIS A 522 10.20 -19.08 -43.82
N PHE A 523 8.95 -18.63 -43.70
CA PHE A 523 7.91 -18.85 -44.72
C PHE A 523 8.12 -17.98 -45.98
N GLN A 524 8.63 -16.76 -45.82
CA GLN A 524 8.95 -15.86 -46.94
C GLN A 524 10.27 -16.22 -47.66
N GLY A 525 11.06 -17.13 -47.07
CA GLY A 525 12.34 -17.62 -47.58
C GLY A 525 12.31 -18.42 -48.89
N VAL A 526 11.15 -18.52 -49.57
CA VAL A 526 11.03 -19.18 -50.89
C VAL A 526 10.86 -18.18 -52.06
N SER A 527 10.64 -16.87 -51.84
CA SER A 527 10.32 -15.96 -52.97
C SER A 527 11.10 -14.64 -53.07
N SER A 528 11.72 -14.11 -52.01
CA SER A 528 12.15 -12.70 -52.06
C SER A 528 13.64 -12.49 -51.85
N LYS A 529 14.44 -12.80 -52.88
CA LYS A 529 15.87 -12.40 -52.95
C LYS A 529 16.11 -10.93 -53.33
N LYS A 530 15.08 -10.06 -53.41
CA LYS A 530 15.26 -8.73 -54.02
C LYS A 530 14.45 -7.53 -53.49
N ILE A 531 13.82 -7.58 -52.32
CA ILE A 531 13.19 -6.38 -51.73
C ILE A 531 13.72 -6.20 -50.30
N MET A 532 14.53 -5.15 -50.12
CA MET A 532 15.14 -4.67 -48.86
C MET A 532 15.97 -5.70 -48.07
N LYS A 533 17.23 -5.88 -48.47
CA LYS A 533 18.29 -6.25 -47.52
C LYS A 533 18.53 -5.06 -46.58
N VAL A 534 17.82 -5.01 -45.46
CA VAL A 534 18.31 -4.38 -44.24
C VAL A 534 18.50 -5.53 -43.24
N GLU A 535 19.66 -6.18 -43.28
CA GLU A 535 20.24 -6.59 -42.00
C GLU A 535 20.95 -5.33 -41.48
N PRO A 536 20.55 -4.87 -40.28
CA PRO A 536 20.70 -5.67 -39.08
C PRO A 536 19.39 -5.76 -38.27
N SER A 537 18.70 -6.90 -38.33
CA SER A 537 17.48 -7.14 -37.53
C SER A 537 17.73 -7.06 -36.02
N ASP A 538 18.96 -7.30 -35.56
CA ASP A 538 19.32 -7.27 -34.14
C ASP A 538 19.66 -5.85 -33.64
N GLU A 539 20.27 -4.99 -34.48
CA GLU A 539 20.53 -3.59 -34.15
C GLU A 539 19.24 -2.77 -34.09
N ALA A 540 18.32 -2.99 -35.04
CA ALA A 540 17.00 -2.36 -35.00
C ALA A 540 16.20 -2.78 -33.75
N ARG A 541 16.34 -4.04 -33.30
CA ARG A 541 15.72 -4.51 -32.04
C ARG A 541 16.35 -3.87 -30.82
N PHE A 542 17.68 -3.79 -30.77
CA PHE A 542 18.40 -3.14 -29.67
C PHE A 542 17.99 -1.68 -29.54
N TRP A 543 18.13 -0.89 -30.61
CA TRP A 543 17.76 0.52 -30.59
C TRP A 543 16.27 0.71 -30.40
N GLY A 544 15.43 -0.19 -30.90
CA GLY A 544 14.00 -0.20 -30.63
C GLY A 544 13.66 -0.34 -29.15
N ALA A 545 14.27 -1.31 -28.46
CA ALA A 545 14.09 -1.47 -27.02
C ALA A 545 14.70 -0.30 -26.22
N PHE A 546 15.89 0.16 -26.60
CA PHE A 546 16.49 1.36 -26.01
C PHE A 546 15.57 2.58 -26.16
N GLY A 547 14.98 2.77 -27.34
CA GLY A 547 14.01 3.81 -27.64
C GLY A 547 12.75 3.72 -26.78
N PHE A 548 12.23 2.50 -26.55
CA PHE A 548 11.09 2.30 -25.65
C PHE A 548 11.38 2.81 -24.23
N TYR A 549 12.50 2.39 -23.62
CA TYR A 549 12.89 2.85 -22.28
C TYR A 549 13.25 4.35 -22.26
N ALA A 550 13.86 4.85 -23.33
CA ALA A 550 14.18 6.27 -23.47
C ALA A 550 12.92 7.15 -23.49
N PHE A 551 11.92 6.80 -24.30
CA PHE A 551 10.65 7.53 -24.33
C PHE A 551 9.83 7.33 -23.06
N ALA A 552 9.86 6.15 -22.44
CA ALA A 552 9.21 5.92 -21.15
C ALA A 552 9.80 6.85 -20.07
N THR A 553 11.12 6.99 -20.02
CA THR A 553 11.83 7.90 -19.13
C THR A 553 11.38 9.35 -19.31
N SER A 554 11.39 9.86 -20.56
CA SER A 554 10.89 11.21 -20.87
C SER A 554 9.41 11.38 -20.52
N ALA A 555 8.57 10.37 -20.81
CA ALA A 555 7.14 10.43 -20.55
C ALA A 555 6.82 10.54 -19.06
N TYR A 556 7.52 9.78 -18.21
CA TYR A 556 7.40 9.91 -16.74
C TYR A 556 7.72 11.33 -16.27
N PHE A 557 8.85 11.88 -16.73
CA PHE A 557 9.26 13.25 -16.38
C PHE A 557 8.21 14.28 -16.80
N PHE A 558 7.72 14.23 -18.04
CA PHE A 558 6.72 15.18 -18.55
C PHE A 558 5.32 14.98 -17.96
N ALA A 559 5.01 13.79 -17.42
CA ALA A 559 3.80 13.55 -16.62
C ALA A 559 3.88 14.17 -15.21
N GLY A 560 5.01 14.77 -14.85
CA GLY A 560 5.23 15.39 -13.55
C GLY A 560 5.75 14.42 -12.47
N LEU A 561 5.96 13.15 -12.83
CA LEU A 561 6.39 12.08 -11.95
C LEU A 561 7.92 11.97 -11.89
N ASN A 562 8.44 11.53 -10.76
CA ASN A 562 9.87 11.41 -10.50
C ASN A 562 10.41 9.98 -10.68
N GLY A 563 9.55 8.97 -10.87
CA GLY A 563 9.91 7.55 -11.06
C GLY A 563 10.64 7.19 -12.36
N GLY A 564 10.82 8.15 -13.29
CA GLY A 564 11.50 7.91 -14.58
C GLY A 564 12.96 7.47 -14.49
N PHE A 565 13.58 7.60 -13.30
CA PHE A 565 14.96 7.19 -13.08
C PHE A 565 15.19 5.69 -13.33
N MET A 566 14.19 4.83 -13.09
CA MET A 566 14.31 3.39 -13.29
C MET A 566 14.58 3.06 -14.77
N THR A 567 13.77 3.61 -15.67
CA THR A 567 13.92 3.42 -17.11
C THR A 567 15.15 4.15 -17.66
N PHE A 568 15.57 5.25 -17.03
CA PHE A 568 16.83 5.93 -17.34
C PHE A 568 18.05 5.02 -17.06
N VAL A 569 18.11 4.42 -15.87
CA VAL A 569 19.20 3.50 -15.48
C VAL A 569 19.23 2.28 -16.40
N ILE A 570 18.07 1.76 -16.81
CA ILE A 570 17.96 0.71 -17.83
C ILE A 570 18.59 1.17 -19.15
N SER A 571 18.20 2.33 -19.68
CA SER A 571 18.73 2.85 -20.95
C SER A 571 20.25 2.99 -20.93
N ILE A 572 20.83 3.57 -19.87
CA ILE A 572 22.29 3.72 -19.75
C ILE A 572 22.98 2.35 -19.68
N SER A 573 22.44 1.42 -18.91
CA SER A 573 22.99 0.07 -18.77
C SER A 573 22.93 -0.72 -20.07
N MET A 574 21.87 -0.54 -20.88
CA MET A 574 21.77 -1.12 -22.22
C MET A 574 22.88 -0.61 -23.15
N LEU A 575 23.22 0.68 -23.11
CA LEU A 575 24.32 1.23 -23.92
C LEU A 575 25.68 0.65 -23.51
N LEU A 576 25.94 0.56 -22.20
CA LEU A 576 27.17 -0.08 -21.69
C LEU A 576 27.23 -1.56 -22.09
N GLY A 577 26.10 -2.26 -21.96
CA GLY A 577 25.97 -3.64 -22.42
C GLY A 577 26.22 -3.80 -23.91
N TRP A 578 25.71 -2.90 -24.74
CA TRP A 578 25.89 -2.91 -26.19
C TRP A 578 27.36 -2.77 -26.59
N ILE A 579 28.10 -1.89 -25.92
CA ILE A 579 29.55 -1.75 -26.10
C ILE A 579 30.26 -3.06 -25.70
N ALA A 580 29.95 -3.60 -24.53
CA ALA A 580 30.53 -4.85 -24.04
C ALA A 580 30.23 -6.04 -24.98
N PHE A 581 29.01 -6.10 -25.51
CA PHE A 581 28.59 -7.08 -26.49
C PHE A 581 29.46 -7.01 -27.74
N TYR A 582 29.60 -5.84 -28.37
CA TYR A 582 30.41 -5.72 -29.59
C TYR A 582 31.89 -6.01 -29.38
N LEU A 583 32.47 -5.61 -28.24
CA LEU A 583 33.85 -5.95 -27.89
C LEU A 583 34.02 -7.47 -27.74
N SER A 584 33.05 -8.14 -27.10
CA SER A 584 33.06 -9.58 -26.95
C SER A 584 32.85 -10.33 -28.28
N VAL A 585 32.06 -9.78 -29.21
CA VAL A 585 31.84 -10.34 -30.55
C VAL A 585 33.14 -10.37 -31.35
N LYS A 586 33.99 -9.35 -31.22
CA LYS A 586 35.33 -9.34 -31.86
C LYS A 586 36.22 -10.49 -31.38
N SER A 587 36.05 -10.92 -30.12
CA SER A 587 36.89 -11.94 -29.48
C SER A 587 36.34 -13.36 -29.61
N TYR A 588 35.02 -13.54 -29.46
CA TYR A 588 34.37 -14.85 -29.36
C TYR A 588 33.46 -15.17 -30.55
N GLY A 589 33.21 -14.22 -31.43
CA GLY A 589 32.33 -14.36 -32.58
C GLY A 589 30.84 -14.20 -32.23
N TYR A 590 30.07 -13.72 -33.20
CA TYR A 590 28.66 -13.36 -33.04
C TYR A 590 27.73 -14.52 -32.62
N ASN A 591 28.05 -15.75 -33.05
CA ASN A 591 27.24 -16.93 -32.77
C ASN A 591 27.58 -17.63 -31.43
N SER A 592 28.59 -17.13 -30.72
CA SER A 592 28.98 -17.69 -29.43
C SER A 592 28.01 -17.28 -28.32
N ILE A 593 27.67 -18.22 -27.44
CA ILE A 593 26.90 -17.95 -26.21
C ILE A 593 27.66 -17.04 -25.24
N LYS A 594 28.98 -16.93 -25.38
CA LYS A 594 29.81 -16.08 -24.50
C LYS A 594 29.53 -14.60 -24.75
N SER A 595 29.34 -14.18 -25.99
CA SER A 595 29.13 -12.77 -26.35
C SER A 595 27.89 -12.13 -25.69
N PRO A 596 26.68 -12.71 -25.75
CA PRO A 596 25.51 -12.16 -25.05
C PRO A 596 25.66 -12.19 -23.52
N MET A 597 26.52 -13.05 -22.95
CA MET A 597 26.76 -13.03 -21.50
C MET A 597 27.53 -11.78 -21.06
N PHE A 598 28.43 -11.23 -21.87
CA PHE A 598 29.06 -9.94 -21.57
C PHE A 598 28.05 -8.79 -21.56
N TYR A 599 27.04 -8.85 -22.44
CA TYR A 599 25.91 -7.91 -22.39
C TYR A 599 25.17 -8.04 -21.05
N VAL A 600 24.72 -9.26 -20.70
CA VAL A 600 23.95 -9.50 -19.46
C VAL A 600 24.74 -9.10 -18.21
N ILE A 601 26.05 -9.44 -18.15
CA ILE A 601 26.93 -9.08 -17.01
C ILE A 601 26.99 -7.57 -16.84
N ALA A 602 27.10 -6.80 -17.93
CA ALA A 602 27.11 -5.34 -17.87
C ALA A 602 25.77 -4.76 -17.36
N LEU A 603 24.66 -5.48 -17.54
CA LEU A 603 23.34 -5.08 -17.06
C LEU A 603 23.06 -5.51 -15.61
N VAL A 604 23.85 -6.42 -15.02
CA VAL A 604 23.60 -6.97 -13.67
C VAL A 604 23.30 -5.91 -12.61
N PRO A 605 24.03 -4.77 -12.51
CA PRO A 605 23.71 -3.75 -11.51
C PRO A 605 22.28 -3.19 -11.65
N CYS A 606 21.87 -2.87 -12.89
CA CYS A 606 20.52 -2.39 -13.16
C CYS A 606 19.46 -3.48 -12.94
N LEU A 607 19.74 -4.72 -13.35
CA LEU A 607 18.82 -5.85 -13.17
C LEU A 607 18.61 -6.20 -11.70
N LEU A 608 19.68 -6.15 -10.90
CA LEU A 608 19.65 -6.35 -9.47
C LEU A 608 18.77 -5.29 -8.79
N TYR A 609 18.90 -4.03 -9.22
CA TYR A 609 18.04 -2.96 -8.74
C TYR A 609 16.57 -3.11 -9.17
N SER A 610 16.31 -3.49 -10.43
CA SER A 610 14.95 -3.80 -10.91
C SER A 610 14.30 -4.94 -10.10
N LEU A 611 15.09 -5.95 -9.69
CA LEU A 611 14.62 -7.03 -8.81
C LEU A 611 14.34 -6.55 -7.38
N TYR A 612 15.19 -5.68 -6.84
CA TYR A 612 14.98 -5.07 -5.52
C TYR A 612 13.69 -4.25 -5.49
N PHE A 613 13.58 -3.29 -6.39
CA PHE A 613 12.41 -2.43 -6.49
C PHE A 613 11.14 -3.21 -6.86
N GLY A 614 11.22 -4.08 -7.87
CA GLY A 614 10.09 -4.92 -8.29
C GLY A 614 9.70 -5.96 -7.24
N GLY A 615 10.65 -6.43 -6.44
CA GLY A 615 10.42 -7.30 -5.29
C GLY A 615 9.63 -6.59 -4.19
N ILE A 616 10.02 -5.38 -3.81
CA ILE A 616 9.28 -4.53 -2.86
C ILE A 616 7.84 -4.33 -3.36
N LEU A 617 7.67 -3.88 -4.61
CA LEU A 617 6.36 -3.62 -5.18
C LEU A 617 5.47 -4.88 -5.20
N THR A 618 6.03 -6.03 -5.59
CA THR A 618 5.27 -7.28 -5.67
C THR A 618 4.87 -7.79 -4.28
N LEU A 619 5.79 -7.78 -3.32
CA LEU A 619 5.50 -8.22 -1.96
C LEU A 619 4.47 -7.31 -1.28
N LEU A 620 4.65 -5.98 -1.40
CA LEU A 620 3.69 -5.01 -0.91
C LEU A 620 2.29 -5.28 -1.49
N LEU A 621 2.18 -5.47 -2.81
CA LEU A 621 0.88 -5.76 -3.43
C LEU A 621 0.30 -7.07 -2.91
N ILE A 622 1.07 -8.15 -2.88
CA ILE A 622 0.63 -9.46 -2.39
C ILE A 622 0.09 -9.35 -0.97
N GLU A 623 0.82 -8.70 -0.07
CA GLU A 623 0.43 -8.51 1.33
C GLU A 623 -0.85 -7.66 1.45
N LYS A 624 -0.93 -6.56 0.69
CA LYS A 624 -2.09 -5.66 0.71
C LYS A 624 -3.33 -6.23 -0.01
N THR A 625 -3.21 -7.32 -0.77
CA THR A 625 -4.39 -7.98 -1.36
C THR A 625 -5.38 -8.51 -0.34
N GLY A 626 -4.95 -8.78 0.90
CA GLY A 626 -5.84 -9.13 2.01
C GLY A 626 -6.74 -7.98 2.50
N MET A 627 -6.53 -6.75 1.99
CA MET A 627 -7.26 -5.53 2.33
C MET A 627 -7.85 -4.81 1.11
N MET A 628 -7.82 -5.43 -0.07
CA MET A 628 -8.32 -4.78 -1.30
C MET A 628 -9.85 -4.61 -1.34
N GLY A 629 -10.55 -5.17 -0.36
CA GLY A 629 -12.01 -5.18 -0.30
C GLY A 629 -12.60 -6.30 -1.15
N ALA A 630 -13.83 -6.66 -0.82
CA ALA A 630 -14.51 -7.80 -1.43
C ALA A 630 -15.48 -7.37 -2.53
N ILE A 631 -15.02 -6.71 -3.61
CA ILE A 631 -15.91 -6.22 -4.70
C ILE A 631 -16.88 -7.32 -5.17
N PRO A 632 -18.16 -7.02 -5.49
CA PRO A 632 -19.12 -8.06 -5.80
C PRO A 632 -18.71 -8.88 -7.04
N PRO A 633 -19.02 -10.20 -7.07
CA PRO A 633 -18.82 -11.01 -8.26
C PRO A 633 -19.58 -10.48 -9.49
N PRO A 634 -19.07 -10.70 -10.72
CA PRO A 634 -17.86 -11.45 -11.04
C PRO A 634 -16.56 -10.67 -10.88
N TYR A 635 -16.58 -9.34 -10.76
CA TYR A 635 -15.38 -8.51 -10.88
C TYR A 635 -14.39 -8.68 -9.72
N GLY A 636 -14.83 -8.69 -8.47
CA GLY A 636 -13.93 -8.84 -7.32
C GLY A 636 -13.30 -10.23 -7.17
N PHE A 637 -13.90 -11.24 -7.79
CA PHE A 637 -13.37 -12.60 -7.82
C PHE A 637 -12.04 -12.70 -8.60
N TYR A 638 -11.89 -11.92 -9.68
CA TYR A 638 -10.68 -11.94 -10.52
C TYR A 638 -9.65 -10.89 -10.09
N LEU A 639 -10.05 -9.83 -9.39
CA LEU A 639 -9.24 -8.61 -9.27
C LEU A 639 -7.87 -8.85 -8.63
N ALA A 640 -7.79 -9.54 -7.49
CA ALA A 640 -6.53 -9.76 -6.78
C ALA A 640 -5.52 -10.55 -7.63
N ASP A 641 -5.96 -11.66 -8.24
CA ASP A 641 -5.13 -12.48 -9.13
C ASP A 641 -4.70 -11.73 -10.40
N VAL A 642 -5.59 -10.94 -11.00
CA VAL A 642 -5.27 -10.10 -12.16
C VAL A 642 -4.26 -9.02 -11.80
N ALA A 643 -4.43 -8.35 -10.66
CA ALA A 643 -3.53 -7.31 -10.18
C ALA A 643 -2.12 -7.87 -9.94
N VAL A 644 -2.01 -8.98 -9.20
CA VAL A 644 -0.72 -9.63 -8.91
C VAL A 644 -0.07 -10.17 -10.18
N ALA A 645 -0.83 -10.80 -11.08
CA ALA A 645 -0.31 -11.27 -12.37
C ALA A 645 0.19 -10.12 -13.26
N ALA A 646 -0.53 -8.99 -13.29
CA ALA A 646 -0.14 -7.81 -14.05
C ALA A 646 1.14 -7.18 -13.48
N VAL A 647 1.25 -7.00 -12.17
CA VAL A 647 2.46 -6.45 -11.54
C VAL A 647 3.66 -7.36 -11.72
N ILE A 648 3.52 -8.68 -11.52
CA ILE A 648 4.60 -9.63 -11.82
C ILE A 648 4.99 -9.57 -13.30
N GLY A 649 4.01 -9.40 -14.20
CA GLY A 649 4.27 -9.20 -15.62
C GLY A 649 5.08 -7.93 -15.92
N ILE A 650 4.74 -6.81 -15.27
CA ILE A 650 5.46 -5.52 -15.40
C ILE A 650 6.89 -5.68 -14.85
N VAL A 651 7.05 -6.23 -13.65
CA VAL A 651 8.36 -6.46 -13.02
C VAL A 651 9.21 -7.42 -13.87
N THR A 652 8.61 -8.47 -14.43
CA THR A 652 9.29 -9.38 -15.36
C THR A 652 9.70 -8.64 -16.64
N GLY A 653 8.89 -7.71 -17.14
CA GLY A 653 9.24 -6.83 -18.26
C GLY A 653 10.40 -5.89 -17.95
N LEU A 654 10.46 -5.32 -16.74
CA LEU A 654 11.59 -4.47 -16.28
C LEU A 654 12.88 -5.29 -16.10
N CYS A 655 12.77 -6.54 -15.67
CA CYS A 655 13.91 -7.42 -15.43
C CYS A 655 14.41 -8.08 -16.72
N LEU A 656 13.53 -8.69 -17.51
CA LEU A 656 13.92 -9.47 -18.69
C LEU A 656 13.85 -8.68 -19.99
N GLY A 657 13.03 -7.64 -20.07
CA GLY A 657 12.90 -6.79 -21.26
C GLY A 657 14.23 -6.25 -21.78
N PRO A 658 15.12 -5.65 -20.94
CA PRO A 658 16.38 -5.08 -21.39
C PRO A 658 17.36 -6.11 -21.99
N ILE A 659 17.21 -7.40 -21.66
CA ILE A 659 18.06 -8.48 -22.19
C ILE A 659 17.52 -9.10 -23.48
N ILE A 660 16.21 -9.02 -23.74
CA ILE A 660 15.56 -9.62 -24.92
C ILE A 660 16.24 -9.24 -26.24
N PRO A 661 16.55 -7.97 -26.55
CA PRO A 661 17.02 -7.57 -27.88
C PRO A 661 18.29 -8.29 -28.35
N ILE A 662 19.13 -8.71 -27.40
CA ILE A 662 20.35 -9.49 -27.67
C ILE A 662 20.10 -10.98 -27.48
N CYS A 663 19.42 -11.34 -26.39
CA CYS A 663 19.36 -12.72 -25.92
C CYS A 663 18.28 -13.57 -26.61
N ASP A 664 17.32 -12.94 -27.28
CA ASP A 664 16.14 -13.59 -27.84
C ASP A 664 16.46 -14.73 -28.81
N ARG A 665 17.58 -14.66 -29.54
CA ARG A 665 18.01 -15.66 -30.52
C ARG A 665 18.21 -17.03 -29.89
N TRP A 666 18.67 -17.07 -28.63
CA TRP A 666 18.88 -18.30 -27.88
C TRP A 666 17.65 -18.71 -27.08
N LEU A 667 16.80 -17.75 -26.70
CA LEU A 667 15.66 -17.93 -25.79
C LEU A 667 14.34 -18.22 -26.52
N ALA A 668 14.09 -17.63 -27.69
CA ALA A 668 12.84 -17.76 -28.45
C ALA A 668 12.74 -19.08 -29.25
N LYS A 669 13.43 -20.15 -28.82
CA LYS A 669 13.34 -21.47 -29.45
C LYS A 669 12.01 -22.13 -29.13
N SER A 670 11.43 -22.86 -30.09
CA SER A 670 10.16 -23.56 -29.88
C SER A 670 10.20 -24.56 -28.72
N SER A 671 11.36 -25.15 -28.44
CA SER A 671 11.58 -26.05 -27.31
C SER A 671 11.47 -25.31 -25.97
N ILE A 672 12.13 -24.16 -25.83
CA ILE A 672 12.06 -23.30 -24.64
C ILE A 672 10.65 -22.72 -24.44
N LEU A 673 10.01 -22.22 -25.51
CA LEU A 673 8.64 -21.70 -25.44
C LEU A 673 7.66 -22.78 -24.96
N LYS A 674 7.81 -24.02 -25.45
CA LYS A 674 7.03 -25.16 -24.94
C LYS A 674 7.36 -25.42 -23.48
N PHE A 675 8.62 -25.45 -23.08
CA PHE A 675 9.02 -25.66 -21.69
C PHE A 675 8.37 -24.64 -20.75
N LEU A 676 8.45 -23.34 -21.06
CA LEU A 676 7.83 -22.27 -20.26
C LEU A 676 6.31 -22.44 -20.16
N LEU A 677 5.64 -22.78 -21.26
CA LEU A 677 4.20 -23.00 -21.29
C LEU A 677 3.79 -24.22 -20.45
N HIS A 678 4.48 -25.37 -20.60
CA HIS A 678 4.18 -26.56 -19.81
C HIS A 678 4.47 -26.33 -18.33
N PHE A 679 5.59 -25.67 -18.01
CA PHE A 679 5.92 -25.30 -16.63
C PHE A 679 4.83 -24.41 -16.03
N THR A 680 4.36 -23.39 -16.76
CA THR A 680 3.24 -22.55 -16.34
C THR A 680 2.00 -23.39 -16.03
N VAL A 681 1.57 -24.26 -16.96
CA VAL A 681 0.38 -25.11 -16.75
C VAL A 681 0.52 -26.00 -15.53
N VAL A 682 1.70 -26.61 -15.33
CA VAL A 682 1.98 -27.41 -14.14
C VAL A 682 1.93 -26.56 -12.86
N MET A 683 2.54 -25.37 -12.85
CA MET A 683 2.51 -24.49 -11.68
C MET A 683 1.12 -23.95 -11.36
N LEU A 684 0.28 -23.69 -12.37
CA LEU A 684 -1.14 -23.34 -12.16
C LEU A 684 -1.94 -24.50 -11.58
N ALA A 685 -1.65 -25.73 -12.01
CA ALA A 685 -2.30 -26.94 -11.47
C ALA A 685 -1.81 -27.26 -10.06
N VAL A 686 -0.54 -27.00 -9.75
CA VAL A 686 0.03 -27.15 -8.41
C VAL A 686 -0.57 -26.10 -7.47
N SER A 687 -0.59 -24.83 -7.88
CA SER A 687 -1.13 -23.75 -7.03
C SER A 687 -2.61 -23.93 -6.71
N SER A 688 -3.41 -24.50 -7.62
CA SER A 688 -4.83 -24.75 -7.36
C SER A 688 -5.11 -25.73 -6.22
N GLN A 689 -4.10 -26.48 -5.76
CA GLN A 689 -4.21 -27.39 -4.63
C GLN A 689 -3.90 -26.72 -3.28
N PHE A 690 -3.36 -25.49 -3.29
CA PHE A 690 -2.99 -24.79 -2.06
C PHE A 690 -4.18 -24.04 -1.48
N PHE A 691 -4.30 -24.14 -0.17
CA PHE A 691 -5.24 -23.32 0.58
C PHE A 691 -4.71 -21.88 0.66
N PRO A 692 -5.52 -20.85 0.35
CA PRO A 692 -5.04 -19.46 0.26
C PRO A 692 -4.48 -18.86 1.55
N TYR A 693 -4.91 -19.33 2.73
CA TYR A 693 -4.71 -18.65 4.01
C TYR A 693 -3.89 -19.45 5.01
N SER A 694 -3.25 -18.75 5.94
CA SER A 694 -2.54 -19.34 7.08
C SER A 694 -2.55 -18.38 8.27
N LYS A 695 -1.98 -18.77 9.42
CA LYS A 695 -1.77 -17.84 10.54
C LYS A 695 -0.86 -16.66 10.16
N ASP A 696 0.07 -16.87 9.22
CA ASP A 696 1.03 -15.87 8.76
C ASP A 696 0.51 -15.03 7.59
N ALA A 697 -0.66 -15.39 7.05
CA ALA A 697 -1.37 -14.69 5.98
C ALA A 697 -2.88 -14.90 6.17
N PRO A 698 -3.48 -14.23 7.17
CA PRO A 698 -4.82 -14.55 7.63
C PRO A 698 -5.91 -14.05 6.68
N LYS A 699 -7.02 -14.79 6.60
CA LYS A 699 -8.27 -14.28 6.02
C LYS A 699 -8.87 -13.25 6.97
N ARG A 700 -9.19 -12.06 6.49
CA ARG A 700 -9.75 -10.99 7.32
C ARG A 700 -11.28 -11.01 7.33
N VAL A 701 -11.85 -11.00 8.53
CA VAL A 701 -13.29 -11.01 8.78
C VAL A 701 -13.62 -9.88 9.75
N VAL A 702 -14.69 -9.15 9.47
CA VAL A 702 -15.27 -8.19 10.40
C VAL A 702 -16.58 -8.79 10.91
N LEU A 703 -16.71 -8.89 12.23
CA LEU A 703 -17.90 -9.37 12.94
C LEU A 703 -18.46 -8.21 13.78
N GLN A 704 -19.62 -7.70 13.39
CA GLN A 704 -20.33 -6.69 14.14
C GLN A 704 -21.53 -7.32 14.84
N HIS A 705 -21.67 -7.09 16.15
CA HIS A 705 -22.93 -7.33 16.86
C HIS A 705 -23.73 -6.03 16.93
N THR A 706 -24.81 -5.97 16.16
CA THR A 706 -25.65 -4.78 16.02
C THR A 706 -26.82 -4.83 16.99
N PHE A 707 -27.06 -3.72 17.68
CA PHE A 707 -28.28 -3.46 18.44
C PHE A 707 -28.99 -2.24 17.85
N ILE A 708 -30.29 -2.40 17.55
CA ILE A 708 -31.13 -1.32 17.03
C ILE A 708 -32.03 -0.82 18.16
N SER A 709 -32.04 0.49 18.38
CA SER A 709 -32.89 1.17 19.36
C SER A 709 -33.74 2.26 18.70
N THR A 710 -34.95 2.47 19.22
CA THR A 710 -35.85 3.58 18.87
C THR A 710 -35.52 4.89 19.59
N GLY A 711 -34.40 4.92 20.34
CA GLY A 711 -33.99 6.03 21.19
C GLY A 711 -34.31 5.74 22.65
N GLY A 712 -33.28 5.76 23.51
CA GLY A 712 -33.39 5.41 24.93
C GLY A 712 -33.12 3.93 25.20
N ASN A 713 -33.71 3.37 26.27
CA ASN A 713 -33.34 2.05 26.78
C ASN A 713 -34.08 0.85 26.13
N GLU A 714 -34.74 1.06 25.00
CA GLU A 714 -35.50 0.02 24.30
C GLU A 714 -34.70 -0.50 23.10
N ILE A 715 -34.49 -1.82 23.05
CA ILE A 715 -33.85 -2.50 21.91
C ILE A 715 -34.95 -3.19 21.10
N THR A 716 -35.06 -2.82 19.83
CA THR A 716 -36.06 -3.35 18.91
C THR A 716 -35.52 -4.43 18.00
N GLY A 717 -34.20 -4.56 17.88
CA GLY A 717 -33.56 -5.61 17.08
C GLY A 717 -32.11 -5.88 17.48
N SER A 718 -31.66 -7.11 17.20
CA SER A 718 -30.26 -7.51 17.35
C SER A 718 -29.85 -8.45 16.21
N SER A 719 -28.65 -8.24 15.66
CA SER A 719 -28.10 -9.06 14.58
C SER A 719 -26.59 -9.19 14.64
N TYR A 720 -26.07 -10.29 14.13
CA TYR A 720 -24.67 -10.41 13.73
C TYR A 720 -24.53 -10.02 12.26
N ASP A 721 -23.75 -8.99 11.97
CA ASP A 721 -23.40 -8.57 10.63
C ASP A 721 -21.93 -8.95 10.37
N LEU A 722 -21.69 -9.77 9.34
CA LEU A 722 -20.35 -10.25 8.98
C LEU A 722 -19.93 -9.75 7.61
N ALA A 723 -18.69 -9.30 7.48
CA ALA A 723 -18.07 -8.87 6.24
C ALA A 723 -16.66 -9.46 6.07
N VAL A 724 -16.19 -9.51 4.83
CA VAL A 724 -14.81 -9.90 4.47
C VAL A 724 -14.14 -8.81 3.65
N ILE A 725 -12.81 -8.74 3.72
CA ILE A 725 -12.00 -7.65 3.14
C ILE A 725 -11.10 -8.15 1.98
N ASP A 726 -11.37 -9.34 1.45
CA ASP A 726 -10.61 -9.94 0.34
C ASP A 726 -11.53 -10.67 -0.67
N SER A 727 -10.94 -11.24 -1.74
CA SER A 727 -11.68 -11.86 -2.85
C SER A 727 -12.46 -13.14 -2.50
N ASN A 728 -12.17 -13.85 -1.40
CA ASN A 728 -12.95 -15.03 -1.02
C ASN A 728 -14.16 -14.61 -0.17
N SER A 729 -15.37 -14.98 -0.59
CA SER A 729 -16.62 -14.56 0.06
C SER A 729 -16.88 -15.22 1.42
N MET A 730 -17.94 -14.81 2.11
CA MET A 730 -18.43 -15.49 3.32
C MET A 730 -18.78 -16.97 3.09
N GLU A 731 -19.22 -17.35 1.89
CA GLU A 731 -19.50 -18.75 1.55
C GLU A 731 -18.24 -19.63 1.62
N PHE A 732 -17.07 -19.05 1.28
CA PHE A 732 -15.80 -19.72 1.46
C PHE A 732 -15.53 -20.00 2.95
N ILE A 733 -15.82 -19.05 3.83
CA ILE A 733 -15.68 -19.25 5.29
C ILE A 733 -16.59 -20.38 5.74
N PHE A 734 -17.89 -20.32 5.45
CA PHE A 734 -18.84 -21.33 5.91
C PHE A 734 -18.52 -22.74 5.40
N LYS A 735 -17.96 -22.84 4.19
CA LYS A 735 -17.46 -24.11 3.65
C LYS A 735 -16.28 -24.67 4.44
N HIS A 736 -15.37 -23.81 4.91
CA HIS A 736 -14.11 -24.20 5.55
C HIS A 736 -14.09 -24.04 7.08
N ALA A 737 -15.17 -23.50 7.67
CA ALA A 737 -15.40 -23.33 9.10
C ALA A 737 -16.86 -23.77 9.44
N PRO A 738 -17.13 -25.09 9.43
CA PRO A 738 -18.49 -25.61 9.61
C PRO A 738 -19.07 -25.32 11.01
N GLU A 739 -18.22 -25.09 12.01
CA GLU A 739 -18.64 -24.72 13.36
C GLU A 739 -19.29 -23.33 13.40
N VAL A 740 -18.68 -22.34 12.73
CA VAL A 740 -19.24 -21.00 12.55
C VAL A 740 -20.56 -21.06 11.79
N ALA A 741 -20.61 -21.84 10.70
CA ALA A 741 -21.82 -22.03 9.92
C ALA A 741 -22.97 -22.64 10.75
N LYS A 742 -22.65 -23.62 11.60
CA LYS A 742 -23.63 -24.27 12.49
C LYS A 742 -24.17 -23.30 13.53
N GLU A 743 -23.29 -22.50 14.15
CA GLU A 743 -23.67 -21.50 15.15
C GLU A 743 -24.58 -20.42 14.56
N LEU A 744 -24.27 -19.95 13.35
CA LEU A 744 -25.10 -18.99 12.62
C LEU A 744 -26.31 -19.62 11.90
N HIS A 745 -26.60 -20.90 12.16
CA HIS A 745 -27.70 -21.66 11.55
C HIS A 745 -27.72 -21.63 10.01
N VAL A 746 -26.54 -21.62 9.40
CA VAL A 746 -26.33 -21.63 7.95
C VAL A 746 -26.44 -23.06 7.41
N GLY A 747 -27.51 -23.35 6.67
CA GLY A 747 -27.74 -24.65 6.04
C GLY A 747 -26.99 -24.86 4.72
N PRO A 748 -26.98 -26.10 4.16
CA PRO A 748 -26.29 -26.43 2.90
C PRO A 748 -26.82 -25.70 1.65
N SER A 749 -28.04 -25.15 1.73
CA SER A 749 -28.69 -24.38 0.66
C SER A 749 -28.50 -22.87 0.80
N PHE A 750 -27.70 -22.41 1.77
CA PHE A 750 -27.42 -20.99 1.94
C PHE A 750 -26.63 -20.44 0.75
N SER A 751 -27.07 -19.30 0.26
CA SER A 751 -26.41 -18.51 -0.76
C SER A 751 -26.49 -17.06 -0.29
N LEU A 752 -25.40 -16.31 -0.42
CA LEU A 752 -25.39 -14.90 -0.04
C LEU A 752 -26.42 -14.08 -0.84
N GLY A 753 -26.80 -14.55 -2.05
CA GLY A 753 -27.85 -13.94 -2.86
C GLY A 753 -29.28 -14.20 -2.36
N ASN A 754 -29.47 -15.16 -1.45
CA ASN A 754 -30.76 -15.49 -0.83
C ASN A 754 -30.81 -15.12 0.66
N ALA A 755 -29.68 -14.76 1.27
CA ALA A 755 -29.59 -14.28 2.64
C ALA A 755 -30.05 -12.82 2.72
N GLU A 756 -30.55 -12.39 3.88
CA GLU A 756 -30.73 -10.95 4.12
C GLU A 756 -29.35 -10.29 4.07
N ALA A 757 -29.12 -9.49 3.03
CA ALA A 757 -27.91 -8.68 2.95
C ALA A 757 -27.94 -7.67 4.09
N SER A 758 -26.80 -7.49 4.77
CA SER A 758 -26.68 -6.39 5.73
C SER A 758 -26.89 -5.07 4.98
N PRO A 759 -27.83 -4.21 5.40
CA PRO A 759 -27.98 -2.86 4.88
C PRO A 759 -26.67 -2.10 5.08
N GLN A 760 -26.38 -1.17 4.17
CA GLN A 760 -25.15 -0.36 4.20
C GLN A 760 -25.10 0.50 5.47
N GLU A 761 -26.26 0.94 5.94
CA GLU A 761 -26.49 1.70 7.16
C GLU A 761 -26.00 0.95 8.42
N ALA A 762 -25.99 -0.38 8.39
CA ALA A 762 -25.48 -1.17 9.52
C ALA A 762 -23.98 -0.91 9.77
N TRP A 763 -23.22 -0.62 8.72
CA TRP A 763 -21.76 -0.43 8.77
C TRP A 763 -21.35 1.04 8.92
N MET A 764 -22.30 1.92 9.27
CA MET A 764 -22.07 3.36 9.38
C MET A 764 -20.93 3.71 10.35
N ALA A 765 -20.76 2.97 11.44
CA ALA A 765 -19.67 3.15 12.39
C ALA A 765 -18.26 3.12 11.76
N LEU A 766 -18.10 2.31 10.71
CA LEU A 766 -16.83 2.19 9.98
C LEU A 766 -16.72 3.12 8.76
N PHE A 767 -17.71 3.98 8.49
CA PHE A 767 -17.65 4.86 7.32
C PHE A 767 -16.47 5.87 7.43
N PRO A 768 -15.66 6.08 6.38
CA PRO A 768 -15.81 5.61 4.99
C PRO A 768 -15.12 4.27 4.67
N ILE A 769 -14.44 3.65 5.64
CA ILE A 769 -13.81 2.32 5.48
C ILE A 769 -14.86 1.26 5.13
N SER A 770 -16.11 1.41 5.61
CA SER A 770 -17.21 0.52 5.24
C SER A 770 -17.45 0.39 3.73
N CYS A 771 -16.99 1.33 2.90
CA CYS A 771 -17.07 1.22 1.43
C CYS A 771 -16.25 0.06 0.84
N VAL A 772 -15.27 -0.48 1.57
CA VAL A 772 -14.54 -1.69 1.15
C VAL A 772 -15.19 -3.00 1.63
N LEU A 773 -16.21 -2.92 2.49
CA LEU A 773 -16.98 -4.04 3.04
C LEU A 773 -18.18 -4.35 2.16
N THR A 774 -17.96 -5.22 1.17
CA THR A 774 -18.83 -5.33 -0.01
C THR A 774 -19.66 -6.62 -0.06
N THR A 775 -19.28 -7.66 0.71
CA THR A 775 -20.03 -8.93 0.79
C THR A 775 -20.42 -9.22 2.22
N ASN A 776 -21.61 -8.75 2.60
CA ASN A 776 -22.05 -8.71 3.98
C ASN A 776 -23.21 -9.70 4.20
N GLY A 777 -23.14 -10.48 5.27
CA GLY A 777 -24.22 -11.38 5.70
C GLY A 777 -24.79 -10.91 7.03
N ARG A 778 -26.13 -10.83 7.12
CA ARG A 778 -26.84 -10.55 8.38
C ARG A 778 -27.45 -11.82 8.94
N PHE A 779 -27.29 -12.03 10.24
CA PHE A 779 -27.81 -13.19 10.97
C PHE A 779 -28.56 -12.72 12.22
N PRO A 780 -29.68 -13.36 12.58
CA PRO A 780 -30.37 -13.06 13.83
C PRO A 780 -29.45 -13.31 15.02
N ALA A 781 -29.40 -12.36 15.96
CA ALA A 781 -28.72 -12.51 17.24
C ALA A 781 -29.73 -12.36 18.38
N LYS A 782 -29.44 -12.94 19.54
CA LYS A 782 -30.27 -12.72 20.73
C LYS A 782 -29.89 -11.37 21.33
N ALA A 783 -30.89 -10.63 21.81
CA ALA A 783 -30.68 -9.38 22.54
C ALA A 783 -30.53 -9.60 24.06
N ASN A 784 -30.33 -10.84 24.50
CA ASN A 784 -30.40 -11.18 25.92
C ASN A 784 -29.13 -10.70 26.63
N ASN A 785 -29.30 -10.14 27.84
CA ASN A 785 -28.24 -9.72 28.77
C ASN A 785 -27.53 -8.38 28.47
N ILE A 786 -27.74 -7.74 27.31
CA ILE A 786 -27.16 -6.40 27.06
C ILE A 786 -27.75 -5.31 27.99
N LEU A 787 -29.04 -5.45 28.33
CA LEU A 787 -29.75 -4.60 29.31
C LEU A 787 -29.29 -4.84 30.76
N GLU A 788 -28.67 -5.99 31.05
CA GLU A 788 -28.06 -6.25 32.36
C GLU A 788 -26.70 -5.54 32.47
N ARG A 789 -26.03 -5.33 31.34
CA ARG A 789 -24.70 -4.71 31.26
C ARG A 789 -24.78 -3.19 31.21
N TYR A 790 -25.67 -2.65 30.38
CA TYR A 790 -25.79 -1.22 30.18
C TYR A 790 -27.12 -0.69 30.70
N SER A 791 -27.04 0.27 31.61
CA SER A 791 -28.20 0.93 32.21
C SER A 791 -28.78 2.03 31.33
N GLN A 792 -27.97 2.61 30.45
CA GLN A 792 -28.37 3.67 29.53
C GLN A 792 -27.70 3.47 28.16
N PHE A 793 -28.50 3.52 27.09
CA PHE A 793 -27.98 3.49 25.72
C PHE A 793 -27.82 4.89 25.13
N PRO A 794 -27.09 5.02 24.00
CA PRO A 794 -26.95 6.29 23.31
C PRO A 794 -28.30 6.93 22.99
N LEU A 795 -28.43 8.20 23.35
CA LEU A 795 -29.66 8.98 23.17
C LEU A 795 -29.34 10.36 22.60
N LEU A 796 -29.96 10.69 21.48
CA LEU A 796 -29.94 12.02 20.88
C LEU A 796 -31.28 12.72 21.13
N GLN A 797 -31.24 13.92 21.68
CA GLN A 797 -32.45 14.70 21.98
C GLN A 797 -32.26 16.19 21.75
N ALA A 798 -33.36 16.90 21.49
CA ALA A 798 -33.35 18.36 21.49
C ALA A 798 -33.32 18.88 22.93
N HIS A 799 -32.27 19.63 23.30
CA HIS A 799 -32.11 20.14 24.67
C HIS A 799 -32.56 21.59 24.85
N LYS A 800 -32.85 22.31 23.76
CA LYS A 800 -33.42 23.67 23.77
C LYS A 800 -34.49 23.80 22.69
N PRO A 801 -35.44 24.74 22.84
CA PRO A 801 -36.39 25.09 21.79
C PRO A 801 -35.67 25.45 20.48
N GLN A 802 -36.27 25.06 19.35
CA GLN A 802 -35.77 25.42 18.03
C GLN A 802 -35.78 26.94 17.86
N THR A 803 -34.74 27.48 17.23
CA THR A 803 -34.64 28.93 16.94
C THR A 803 -34.86 29.14 15.45
N THR A 804 -35.92 29.86 15.07
CA THR A 804 -36.19 30.23 13.67
C THR A 804 -35.69 31.65 13.41
N PHE A 805 -34.94 31.83 12.33
CA PHE A 805 -34.39 33.11 11.91
C PHE A 805 -35.28 33.79 10.86
N GLU A 806 -35.17 35.11 10.72
CA GLU A 806 -35.99 35.91 9.78
C GLU A 806 -35.80 35.51 8.31
N ASN A 807 -34.66 34.91 7.97
CA ASN A 807 -34.35 34.39 6.63
C ASN A 807 -35.01 33.01 6.35
N GLY A 808 -35.77 32.46 7.30
CA GLY A 808 -36.44 31.17 7.18
C GLY A 808 -35.60 29.96 7.61
N THR A 809 -34.32 30.14 8.01
CA THR A 809 -33.54 29.03 8.55
C THR A 809 -33.96 28.70 9.98
N ARG A 810 -33.85 27.43 10.37
CA ARG A 810 -34.11 26.97 11.74
C ARG A 810 -32.90 26.27 12.32
N ARG A 811 -32.62 26.53 13.60
CA ARG A 811 -31.53 25.91 14.34
C ARG A 811 -32.09 24.96 15.39
N VAL A 812 -31.69 23.70 15.28
CA VAL A 812 -32.00 22.62 16.23
C VAL A 812 -30.81 22.45 17.15
N HIS A 813 -31.06 22.51 18.46
CA HIS A 813 -30.05 22.36 19.49
C HIS A 813 -30.11 20.93 20.05
N LEU A 814 -29.07 20.15 19.78
CA LEU A 814 -29.01 18.72 20.06
C LEU A 814 -28.05 18.41 21.21
N GLU A 815 -28.44 17.46 22.03
CA GLU A 815 -27.63 16.83 23.07
C GLU A 815 -27.55 15.34 22.77
N LEU A 816 -26.34 14.81 22.58
CA LEU A 816 -26.08 13.38 22.45
C LEU A 816 -25.40 12.87 23.73
N SER A 817 -26.06 11.94 24.41
CA SER A 817 -25.48 11.15 25.50
C SER A 817 -25.08 9.79 24.95
N LEU A 818 -23.90 9.31 25.32
CA LEU A 818 -23.42 7.96 24.96
C LEU A 818 -23.84 6.90 26.00
N GLY A 819 -24.65 7.29 26.99
CA GLY A 819 -25.16 6.39 28.02
C GLY A 819 -24.06 5.82 28.91
N SER A 820 -24.22 4.54 29.27
CA SER A 820 -23.28 3.81 30.12
C SER A 820 -22.28 2.94 29.34
N LEU A 821 -22.08 3.22 28.04
CA LEU A 821 -21.09 2.50 27.23
C LEU A 821 -19.66 2.83 27.72
N GLU A 822 -18.77 1.83 27.68
CA GLU A 822 -17.44 1.91 28.32
C GLU A 822 -16.28 2.12 27.35
N GLU A 823 -16.15 1.26 26.31
CA GLU A 823 -14.95 1.21 25.45
C GLU A 823 -15.27 1.73 24.05
N ILE A 824 -15.86 2.94 24.00
CA ILE A 824 -16.30 3.57 22.75
C ILE A 824 -15.11 3.96 21.89
N TRP A 825 -15.01 3.37 20.70
CA TRP A 825 -13.98 3.75 19.73
C TRP A 825 -14.39 4.99 18.94
N VAL A 826 -15.63 5.02 18.43
CA VAL A 826 -16.14 6.15 17.65
C VAL A 826 -17.66 6.20 17.67
N THR A 827 -18.21 7.41 17.56
CA THR A 827 -19.62 7.65 17.28
C THR A 827 -19.77 8.32 15.91
N VAL A 828 -20.62 7.79 15.04
CA VAL A 828 -20.83 8.32 13.68
C VAL A 828 -22.27 8.76 13.52
N LEU A 829 -22.46 9.98 13.02
CA LEU A 829 -23.74 10.57 12.71
C LEU A 829 -23.85 10.72 11.19
N ASN A 830 -24.93 10.18 10.61
CA ASN A 830 -25.35 10.51 9.26
C ASN A 830 -26.54 11.47 9.33
N ILE A 831 -26.29 12.71 8.94
CA ILE A 831 -27.28 13.79 8.97
C ILE A 831 -27.82 13.97 7.57
N THR A 832 -29.12 13.74 7.39
CA THR A 832 -29.81 13.85 6.11
C THR A 832 -30.86 14.95 6.19
N GLY A 833 -30.83 15.89 5.24
CA GLY A 833 -31.77 17.02 5.21
C GLY A 833 -31.13 18.30 4.66
N PRO A 834 -31.87 19.43 4.69
CA PRO A 834 -31.45 20.70 4.06
C PRO A 834 -30.46 21.50 4.92
N LEU A 835 -29.35 20.88 5.32
CA LEU A 835 -28.37 21.47 6.25
C LEU A 835 -27.63 22.67 5.62
N SER A 836 -27.64 23.82 6.30
CA SER A 836 -26.94 25.05 5.90
C SER A 836 -25.80 25.44 6.84
N GLY A 837 -25.79 24.93 8.08
CA GLY A 837 -24.83 25.29 9.11
C GLY A 837 -24.77 24.25 10.23
N TRP A 838 -23.68 24.21 10.98
CA TRP A 838 -23.57 23.40 12.19
C TRP A 838 -22.49 23.94 13.15
N SER A 839 -22.37 23.38 14.36
CA SER A 839 -21.38 23.83 15.35
C SER A 839 -19.97 23.24 15.19
N PHE A 840 -19.69 22.52 14.10
CA PHE A 840 -18.42 21.82 13.87
C PHE A 840 -17.58 22.49 12.79
N ALA A 841 -16.29 22.18 12.77
CA ALA A 841 -15.30 22.72 11.85
C ALA A 841 -15.33 24.27 11.80
N ASP A 842 -15.54 24.84 10.61
CA ASP A 842 -15.65 26.28 10.36
C ASP A 842 -17.10 26.80 10.42
N GLY A 843 -18.03 25.99 10.94
CA GLY A 843 -19.45 26.28 10.99
C GLY A 843 -20.22 25.97 9.71
N LYS A 844 -19.52 25.48 8.66
CA LYS A 844 -20.13 25.11 7.38
C LYS A 844 -20.08 23.58 7.19
N PRO A 845 -21.20 22.95 6.81
CA PRO A 845 -21.19 21.56 6.39
C PRO A 845 -20.29 21.40 5.16
N PRO A 846 -19.52 20.32 5.06
CA PRO A 846 -18.68 20.06 3.90
C PRO A 846 -19.56 19.64 2.70
N ALA A 847 -18.95 19.27 1.58
CA ALA A 847 -19.71 18.72 0.46
C ALA A 847 -20.50 17.48 0.93
N PRO A 848 -21.80 17.38 0.65
CA PRO A 848 -22.58 16.22 1.07
C PRO A 848 -22.25 15.00 0.22
N GLU A 849 -22.39 13.82 0.83
CA GLU A 849 -22.53 12.57 0.12
C GLU A 849 -23.90 12.53 -0.57
N LEU A 850 -23.92 12.09 -1.84
CA LEU A 850 -25.13 12.04 -2.67
C LEU A 850 -25.47 10.57 -2.98
N PRO A 851 -26.11 9.84 -2.06
CA PRO A 851 -26.54 8.47 -2.32
C PRO A 851 -27.51 8.43 -3.52
N PRO A 852 -27.45 7.41 -4.41
CA PRO A 852 -28.29 7.35 -5.60
C PRO A 852 -29.79 7.42 -5.28
N GLY A 853 -30.42 8.55 -5.60
CA GLY A 853 -31.85 8.78 -5.37
C GLY A 853 -32.22 9.18 -3.94
N GLY A 854 -31.25 9.42 -3.05
CA GLY A 854 -31.46 9.90 -1.68
C GLY A 854 -31.18 11.41 -1.51
N PRO A 855 -31.54 12.00 -0.36
CA PRO A 855 -31.21 13.38 -0.04
C PRO A 855 -29.70 13.55 0.27
N PRO A 856 -29.16 14.78 0.25
CA PRO A 856 -27.81 15.05 0.72
C PRO A 856 -27.57 14.51 2.13
N SER A 857 -26.44 13.82 2.31
CA SER A 857 -26.01 13.19 3.57
C SER A 857 -24.69 13.80 4.03
N TYR A 858 -24.61 14.17 5.30
CA TYR A 858 -23.41 14.73 5.93
C TYR A 858 -22.94 13.79 7.02
N ILE A 859 -21.69 13.33 6.92
CA ILE A 859 -21.12 12.39 7.89
C ILE A 859 -20.26 13.15 8.90
N LEU A 860 -20.58 12.94 10.18
CA LEU A 860 -19.84 13.46 11.32
C LEU A 860 -19.38 12.30 12.20
N ARG A 861 -18.07 12.15 12.40
CA ARG A 861 -17.48 11.21 13.36
C ARG A 861 -17.08 11.97 14.62
N LEU A 862 -17.48 11.45 15.76
CA LEU A 862 -17.22 11.99 17.08
C LEU A 862 -16.35 11.01 17.88
N SER A 863 -15.30 11.51 18.52
CA SER A 863 -14.44 10.74 19.41
C SER A 863 -14.26 11.40 20.77
N GLY A 864 -14.30 10.62 21.84
CA GLY A 864 -14.15 11.08 23.22
C GLY A 864 -15.02 10.31 24.21
N ASN A 865 -14.77 10.52 25.50
CA ASN A 865 -15.35 9.73 26.61
C ASN A 865 -16.88 9.78 26.67
N SER A 866 -17.50 8.74 27.23
CA SER A 866 -18.95 8.58 27.39
C SER A 866 -19.57 9.45 28.49
N ASP A 867 -18.81 9.75 29.55
CA ASP A 867 -19.27 10.53 30.72
C ASP A 867 -19.73 11.96 30.37
N GLU A 868 -19.21 12.51 29.28
CA GLU A 868 -19.54 13.85 28.84
C GLU A 868 -20.63 13.81 27.76
N LYS A 869 -21.54 14.78 27.78
CA LYS A 869 -22.55 14.91 26.72
C LYS A 869 -22.03 15.78 25.58
N TRP A 870 -22.36 15.42 24.35
CA TRP A 870 -22.09 16.24 23.18
C TRP A 870 -23.22 17.26 23.00
N ASN A 871 -22.91 18.54 23.09
CA ASN A 871 -23.87 19.62 22.85
C ASN A 871 -23.50 20.32 21.55
N PHE A 872 -24.39 20.28 20.57
CA PHE A 872 -24.16 20.86 19.25
C PHE A 872 -25.44 21.43 18.66
N TRP A 873 -25.31 22.12 17.53
CA TRP A 873 -26.46 22.63 16.80
C TRP A 873 -26.36 22.32 15.31
N LEU A 874 -27.51 22.07 14.70
CA LEU A 874 -27.69 21.90 13.27
C LEU A 874 -28.60 23.02 12.77
N GLU A 875 -28.20 23.70 11.70
CA GLU A 875 -29.00 24.74 11.05
C GLU A 875 -29.51 24.22 9.72
N ALA A 876 -30.83 24.22 9.56
CA ALA A 876 -31.55 23.80 8.37
C ALA A 876 -32.06 25.01 7.59
N SER A 877 -31.98 24.94 6.27
CA SER A 877 -32.41 26.01 5.34
C SER A 877 -33.91 26.01 5.02
N SER A 878 -34.66 25.00 5.50
CA SER A 878 -36.11 24.91 5.32
C SER A 878 -36.79 24.22 6.52
N GLU A 879 -38.13 24.13 6.48
CA GLU A 879 -38.95 23.40 7.45
C GLU A 879 -38.93 21.87 7.25
N GLU A 880 -38.24 21.35 6.23
CA GLU A 880 -38.12 19.89 6.04
C GLU A 880 -37.42 19.23 7.23
N GLU A 881 -37.81 17.98 7.51
CA GLU A 881 -37.28 17.20 8.64
C GLU A 881 -35.77 16.98 8.50
N VAL A 882 -35.04 17.12 9.61
CA VAL A 882 -33.64 16.73 9.70
C VAL A 882 -33.58 15.35 10.32
N ARG A 883 -33.19 14.35 9.51
CA ARG A 883 -32.96 13.00 9.99
C ARG A 883 -31.52 12.84 10.47
N VAL A 884 -31.33 12.26 11.64
CA VAL A 884 -30.02 11.93 12.19
C VAL A 884 -29.99 10.45 12.53
N ASP A 885 -29.22 9.68 11.76
CA ASP A 885 -28.88 8.30 12.13
C ASP A 885 -27.61 8.34 12.99
N VAL A 886 -27.61 7.62 14.11
CA VAL A 886 -26.50 7.55 15.07
C VAL A 886 -26.01 6.10 15.16
N ALA A 887 -24.71 5.90 14.97
CA ALA A 887 -24.01 4.63 15.20
C ALA A 887 -22.91 4.83 16.24
N VAL A 888 -22.91 4.02 17.31
CA VAL A 888 -21.83 4.03 18.30
C VAL A 888 -21.13 2.68 18.30
N LEU A 889 -19.82 2.68 18.03
CA LEU A 889 -18.98 1.50 18.08
C LEU A 889 -18.38 1.34 19.48
N ASP A 890 -18.81 0.30 20.18
CA ASP A 890 -18.29 -0.11 21.48
C ASP A 890 -17.46 -1.39 21.32
N GLN A 891 -16.26 -1.40 21.87
CA GLN A 891 -15.32 -2.51 21.67
C GLN A 891 -15.61 -3.70 22.60
N ARG A 892 -16.43 -3.51 23.63
CA ARG A 892 -16.86 -4.61 24.51
C ARG A 892 -17.70 -5.61 23.74
N LEU A 893 -17.37 -6.89 23.91
CA LEU A 893 -18.11 -8.03 23.38
C LEU A 893 -18.89 -8.74 24.50
N ASP A 894 -20.06 -9.26 24.19
CA ASP A 894 -20.75 -10.20 25.09
C ASP A 894 -20.21 -11.63 24.96
N GLU A 895 -20.61 -12.51 25.87
CA GLU A 895 -20.12 -13.88 25.93
C GLU A 895 -20.50 -14.70 24.68
N GLU A 896 -21.69 -14.46 24.11
CA GLU A 896 -22.14 -15.14 22.88
C GLU A 896 -21.28 -14.72 21.69
N THR A 897 -20.93 -13.43 21.59
CA THR A 897 -20.06 -12.89 20.54
C THR A 897 -18.61 -13.34 20.70
N ILE A 898 -18.10 -13.40 21.93
CA ILE A 898 -16.77 -13.97 22.22
C ILE A 898 -16.75 -15.45 21.83
N HIS A 899 -17.81 -16.20 22.15
CA HIS A 899 -17.95 -17.59 21.74
C HIS A 899 -17.92 -17.73 20.22
N LEU A 900 -18.76 -16.98 19.50
CA LEU A 900 -18.82 -16.98 18.04
C LEU A 900 -17.46 -16.63 17.42
N LYS A 901 -16.80 -15.57 17.90
CA LYS A 901 -15.44 -15.18 17.48
C LYS A 901 -14.46 -16.34 17.67
N GLY A 902 -14.56 -17.07 18.79
CA GLY A 902 -13.70 -18.22 19.11
C GLY A 902 -13.90 -19.46 18.22
N LEU A 903 -15.03 -19.57 17.51
CA LEU A 903 -15.29 -20.65 16.55
C LEU A 903 -14.57 -20.45 15.22
N PHE A 904 -14.06 -19.25 14.93
CA PHE A 904 -13.32 -18.99 13.71
C PHE A 904 -11.96 -19.73 13.73
N PRO A 905 -11.54 -20.28 12.58
CA PRO A 905 -10.31 -21.04 12.51
C PRO A 905 -9.08 -20.15 12.62
N LYS A 906 -7.94 -20.72 13.06
CA LYS A 906 -6.67 -19.99 13.26
C LYS A 906 -6.05 -19.36 12.00
N TRP A 907 -6.54 -19.71 10.82
CA TRP A 907 -6.11 -19.10 9.55
C TRP A 907 -6.93 -17.83 9.21
N SER A 908 -7.93 -17.48 10.01
CA SER A 908 -8.67 -16.21 9.90
C SER A 908 -8.37 -15.29 11.08
N ASP A 909 -8.32 -14.00 10.79
CA ASP A 909 -8.35 -12.92 11.78
C ASP A 909 -9.76 -12.34 11.82
N VAL A 910 -10.29 -12.14 13.03
CA VAL A 910 -11.64 -11.62 13.24
C VAL A 910 -11.56 -10.34 14.07
N ILE A 911 -11.77 -9.21 13.39
CA ILE A 911 -12.07 -7.94 14.04
C ILE A 911 -13.52 -8.00 14.48
N ALA A 912 -13.78 -7.79 15.76
CA ALA A 912 -15.11 -7.92 16.33
C ALA A 912 -15.40 -6.77 17.28
N TYR A 913 -16.60 -6.21 17.18
CA TYR A 913 -17.08 -5.11 18.02
C TYR A 913 -18.62 -5.09 18.09
N THR A 914 -19.15 -4.29 19.01
CA THR A 914 -20.58 -4.05 19.19
C THR A 914 -20.96 -2.69 18.59
N SER A 915 -22.12 -2.59 17.93
CA SER A 915 -22.61 -1.36 17.32
C SER A 915 -24.04 -1.05 17.78
N PHE A 916 -24.26 0.17 18.25
CA PHE A 916 -25.59 0.67 18.65
C PHE A 916 -26.12 1.64 17.60
N LEU A 917 -27.24 1.29 16.97
CA LEU A 917 -27.86 2.06 15.89
C LEU A 917 -29.20 2.65 16.34
N SER A 918 -29.42 3.94 16.04
CA SER A 918 -30.69 4.62 16.28
C SER A 918 -30.93 5.72 15.25
N THR A 919 -32.20 6.08 15.04
CA THR A 919 -32.61 7.11 14.07
C THR A 919 -33.53 8.11 14.75
N TYR A 920 -33.29 9.40 14.50
CA TYR A 920 -34.05 10.51 15.07
C TYR A 920 -34.50 11.48 13.96
N LEU A 921 -35.65 12.13 14.18
CA LEU A 921 -36.22 13.14 13.28
C LEU A 921 -36.46 14.44 14.07
N PHE A 922 -36.04 15.58 13.50
CA PHE A 922 -36.10 16.90 14.13
C PHE A 922 -36.70 18.00 13.26
#